data_AF-A0AA87XXR4-F1
#
_entry.id   AF-A0AA87XXR4-F1
#
_cell.length_a   1.000
_cell.length_b   1.000
_cell.length_c   1.000
_cell.angle_alpha   90.00
_cell.angle_beta   90.00
_cell.angle_gamma   90.00
#
_symmetry.space_group_name_H-M   'P 1'
#
loop_
_entity.id
_entity.type
_entity.pdbx_description
1 polymer ?
#
loop_
_entity_poly.entity_id
_entity_poly.type
_entity_poly.pdbx_seq_one_letter_code
_entity_poly.pdbx_strand_id
1 'polypeptide(L)'
;MRLMASEGLSWRFEHDQAEATGDGQARHKLVIFDSLAAAPATPGNPAIRFHGMRASDTDDAIDAFGARRQVRANAVSISSWDPAQVMAPAAEQQSMLDAGAVPPLPVFDGSGERIASDDGDSHSQLMLQALELENKLFTGEGAVRRLAAGHAFTLTQHERYEADNAFKVLWVEHEARNNFEPQLADRHAKVEPGTYRNRFCCVREAVPLVPVATALPHAHTALGPQTALVVGVANEVATTVRDHQVRVQFAWQRGASANAGGMPHDIDEEGSAPGDERSGTWVRVAEALAGPNWGSQFTPRIGTEVLVDFLENDIDRPVIVAQLYTGADTPPFSAGVDSGVNHAGTISGIHTQNFDGGGYNQWQLDDTQGQLRMRLATSLAASQLNLGYLIAQSPGSAQRGSYRGSGFELRTDAWAVVRGGEGVLLTTASRPGQGSSVASTQMDTLEAVGSLKAAQRLDEAVLESAKAQQALTSEAAVQAQKDVLALIDPEEKGKHEGAVNGQEALKAKQGARDLDGSAPVEKFGAPLVVMDSTSTVNWASPASTVLFAGEQLQWSTQSDLHLAAAHTVSSVSAEATGLYTYEGGVQAFAGNGPVSLQAHTDQLEILADKEVIVISVNDCIEIKAKQKIVLQAGQSSVTLDGSNITFACPGNFTVKGGKHIFDEAGRQVANLAMLPGELQTEQNWIALHYLESDGTVGISGAEYEIHFEAGPVLTGKLDEHGKAHHDNVERKRVKKVIYKPRAPDPEKPTAPLEDLMNG
;
A
#
# COMPACT_ATOMS: atom_id res chain seq x y z
N MET A 1 -20.79 38.81 34.19
CA MET A 1 -21.58 38.30 35.34
C MET A 1 -21.42 36.80 35.52
N ARG A 2 -21.63 35.93 34.51
CA ARG A 2 -21.36 34.46 34.61
C ARG A 2 -19.96 34.15 35.16
N LEU A 3 -18.92 34.69 34.50
CA LEU A 3 -17.52 34.50 34.91
C LEU A 3 -17.23 35.02 36.32
N MET A 4 -17.85 36.12 36.73
CA MET A 4 -17.70 36.61 38.11
C MET A 4 -18.34 35.65 39.11
N ALA A 5 -19.49 35.07 38.78
CA ALA A 5 -20.13 34.09 39.64
C ALA A 5 -19.34 32.77 39.74
N SER A 6 -18.79 32.24 38.64
CA SER A 6 -17.99 31.00 38.69
C SER A 6 -16.76 31.14 39.59
N GLU A 7 -16.14 32.33 39.58
CA GLU A 7 -15.00 32.69 40.42
C GLU A 7 -15.39 33.23 41.82
N GLY A 8 -16.69 33.23 42.16
CA GLY A 8 -17.17 33.70 43.46
C GLY A 8 -16.99 35.21 43.72
N LEU A 9 -16.79 36.00 42.67
CA LEU A 9 -16.56 37.43 42.72
C LEU A 9 -17.87 38.20 42.83
N SER A 10 -17.98 38.99 43.89
CA SER A 10 -19.05 39.95 44.14
C SER A 10 -18.63 41.36 43.71
N TRP A 11 -19.59 42.28 43.63
CA TRP A 11 -19.28 43.68 43.31
C TRP A 11 -20.16 44.67 44.08
N ARG A 12 -19.67 45.90 44.21
CA ARG A 12 -20.39 47.04 44.76
C ARG A 12 -20.04 48.32 43.99
N PHE A 13 -20.85 49.35 44.16
CA PHE A 13 -20.51 50.70 43.68
C PHE A 13 -20.05 51.59 44.84
N GLU A 14 -18.99 52.34 44.61
CA GLU A 14 -18.56 53.47 45.44
C GLU A 14 -18.94 54.75 44.70
N HIS A 15 -19.59 55.69 45.41
CA HIS A 15 -20.13 56.92 44.82
C HIS A 15 -19.42 58.14 45.43
N ASP A 16 -18.66 58.86 44.59
CA ASP A 16 -17.98 60.09 44.98
C ASP A 16 -18.78 61.30 44.49
N GLN A 17 -19.06 62.23 45.40
CA GLN A 17 -19.74 63.48 45.06
C GLN A 17 -18.78 64.46 44.37
N ALA A 18 -19.34 65.36 43.56
CA ALA A 18 -18.59 66.38 42.81
C ALA A 18 -17.67 67.27 43.67
N GLU A 19 -17.99 67.43 44.95
CA GLU A 19 -17.19 68.22 45.90
C GLU A 19 -15.92 67.48 46.37
N ALA A 20 -15.90 66.15 46.25
CA ALA A 20 -14.79 65.28 46.64
C ALA A 20 -13.79 65.02 45.50
N THR A 21 -14.23 65.23 44.25
CA THR A 21 -13.44 65.06 43.03
C THR A 21 -13.02 66.45 42.57
N GLY A 22 -11.72 66.77 42.60
CA GLY A 22 -11.21 68.13 42.31
C GLY A 22 -11.55 68.73 40.92
N ASP A 23 -12.29 68.00 40.08
CA ASP A 23 -12.83 68.41 38.78
C ASP A 23 -14.32 68.78 38.79
N GLY A 24 -15.00 68.71 39.94
CA GLY A 24 -16.41 69.09 40.08
C GLY A 24 -17.41 68.09 39.49
N GLN A 25 -16.98 66.85 39.19
CA GLN A 25 -17.86 65.82 38.60
C GLN A 25 -18.05 64.64 39.54
N ALA A 26 -19.31 64.24 39.78
CA ALA A 26 -19.60 63.02 40.54
C ALA A 26 -19.07 61.78 39.77
N ARG A 27 -18.52 60.81 40.51
CA ARG A 27 -17.96 59.57 39.94
C ARG A 27 -18.59 58.35 40.59
N HIS A 28 -18.67 57.26 39.82
CA HIS A 28 -19.10 55.95 40.30
C HIS A 28 -18.02 54.94 39.95
N LYS A 29 -17.62 54.15 40.94
CA LYS A 29 -16.56 53.15 40.80
C LYS A 29 -17.14 51.77 41.09
N LEU A 30 -17.08 50.87 40.10
CA LEU A 30 -17.36 49.45 40.32
C LEU A 30 -16.17 48.82 41.03
N VAL A 31 -16.40 48.27 42.21
CA VAL A 31 -15.40 47.52 42.97
C VAL A 31 -15.79 46.05 42.94
N ILE A 32 -14.94 45.23 42.33
CA ILE A 32 -15.05 43.78 42.30
C ILE A 32 -14.20 43.24 43.45
N PHE A 33 -14.73 42.28 44.20
CA PHE A 33 -14.07 41.70 45.38
C PHE A 33 -14.44 40.21 45.53
N ASP A 34 -13.53 39.44 46.11
CA ASP A 34 -13.71 38.01 46.37
C ASP A 34 -14.42 37.74 47.71
N SER A 35 -14.61 36.46 48.03
CA SER A 35 -15.28 36.02 49.25
C SER A 35 -14.52 36.34 50.55
N LEU A 36 -13.21 36.58 50.46
CA LEU A 36 -12.31 36.85 51.59
C LEU A 36 -12.14 38.36 51.85
N ALA A 37 -12.58 39.21 50.93
CA ALA A 37 -12.46 40.65 51.07
C ALA A 37 -13.21 41.20 52.29
N ALA A 38 -12.51 42.02 53.08
CA ALA A 38 -13.13 42.77 54.17
C ALA A 38 -14.08 43.84 53.61
N ALA A 39 -15.28 43.93 54.17
CA ALA A 39 -16.23 44.97 53.78
C ALA A 39 -15.79 46.32 54.36
N PRO A 40 -15.79 47.41 53.56
CA PRO A 40 -15.52 48.74 54.07
C PRO A 40 -16.58 49.17 55.09
N ALA A 41 -16.17 49.96 56.09
CA ALA A 41 -17.11 50.54 57.04
C ALA A 41 -18.11 51.48 56.34
N THR A 42 -19.36 51.46 56.79
CA THR A 42 -20.42 52.36 56.29
C THR A 42 -19.95 53.82 56.42
N PRO A 43 -20.07 54.66 55.36
CA PRO A 43 -19.51 56.00 55.34
C PRO A 43 -19.99 56.90 56.50
N GLY A 44 -19.09 57.70 57.08
CA GLY A 44 -19.39 58.58 58.22
C GLY A 44 -19.20 57.88 59.57
N ASN A 45 -20.19 57.10 60.02
CA ASN A 45 -20.09 56.34 61.28
C ASN A 45 -20.69 54.93 61.14
N PRO A 46 -19.90 53.86 61.31
CA PRO A 46 -20.41 52.49 61.17
C PRO A 46 -21.26 52.03 62.35
N ALA A 47 -21.22 52.70 63.50
CA ALA A 47 -22.12 52.38 64.61
C ALA A 47 -23.50 52.99 64.37
N ILE A 48 -24.51 52.13 64.25
CA ILE A 48 -25.90 52.51 64.01
C ILE A 48 -26.75 52.04 65.18
N ARG A 49 -27.54 52.94 65.75
CA ARG A 49 -28.39 52.64 66.91
C ARG A 49 -29.71 52.01 66.49
N PHE A 50 -30.19 51.07 67.30
CA PHE A 50 -31.55 50.55 67.24
C PHE A 50 -32.46 51.41 68.14
N HIS A 51 -33.30 52.25 67.53
CA HIS A 51 -34.12 53.22 68.26
C HIS A 51 -35.33 53.66 67.43
N GLY A 52 -36.47 53.92 68.08
CA GLY A 52 -37.66 54.45 67.40
C GLY A 52 -37.43 55.87 66.88
N MET A 53 -37.86 56.17 65.66
CA MET A 53 -37.57 57.46 65.05
C MET A 53 -38.56 58.55 65.48
N ARG A 54 -38.03 59.71 65.86
CA ARG A 54 -38.81 60.91 66.22
C ARG A 54 -38.28 62.11 65.47
N ALA A 55 -39.16 63.06 65.17
CA ALA A 55 -38.78 64.30 64.45
C ALA A 55 -37.72 65.16 65.18
N SER A 56 -37.52 64.95 66.49
CA SER A 56 -36.52 65.64 67.31
C SER A 56 -35.16 64.97 67.35
N ASP A 57 -35.01 63.78 66.75
CA ASP A 57 -33.76 63.03 66.81
C ASP A 57 -32.69 63.65 65.88
N THR A 58 -31.45 63.72 66.36
CA THR A 58 -30.33 64.35 65.64
C THR A 58 -29.50 63.37 64.80
N ASP A 59 -29.74 62.06 64.95
CA ASP A 59 -29.02 61.01 64.21
C ASP A 59 -29.98 59.92 63.74
N ASP A 60 -29.66 59.31 62.60
CA ASP A 60 -30.48 58.29 61.97
C ASP A 60 -30.46 56.99 62.80
N ALA A 61 -31.53 56.20 62.74
CA ALA A 61 -31.65 54.95 63.49
C ALA A 61 -32.31 53.84 62.66
N ILE A 62 -32.07 52.60 63.08
CA ILE A 62 -32.83 51.41 62.66
C ILE A 62 -33.96 51.24 63.69
N ASP A 63 -35.21 51.17 63.25
CA ASP A 63 -36.37 51.04 64.14
C ASP A 63 -37.07 49.67 64.02
N ALA A 64 -36.77 48.89 62.99
CA ALA A 64 -37.10 47.47 62.91
C ALA A 64 -35.88 46.64 62.51
N PHE A 65 -35.64 45.53 63.21
CA PHE A 65 -34.55 44.60 62.88
C PHE A 65 -34.95 43.17 63.26
N GLY A 66 -34.82 42.25 62.31
CA GLY A 66 -35.28 40.87 62.49
C GLY A 66 -34.36 39.88 61.78
N ALA A 67 -34.18 38.70 62.37
CA ALA A 67 -33.46 37.61 61.73
C ALA A 67 -34.45 36.67 61.01
N ARG A 68 -34.11 36.27 59.79
CA ARG A 68 -34.79 35.24 59.01
C ARG A 68 -33.85 34.07 58.82
N ARG A 69 -34.29 32.86 59.18
CA ARG A 69 -33.59 31.60 58.85
C ARG A 69 -34.39 30.83 57.81
N GLN A 70 -33.69 30.17 56.89
CA GLN A 70 -34.28 29.30 55.88
C GLN A 70 -33.46 28.02 55.77
N VAL A 71 -34.13 26.87 55.64
CA VAL A 71 -33.46 25.60 55.36
C VAL A 71 -32.90 25.66 53.93
N ARG A 72 -31.60 25.35 53.80
CA ARG A 72 -30.84 25.34 52.55
C ARG A 72 -30.08 24.04 52.42
N ALA A 73 -29.62 23.74 51.21
CA ALA A 73 -28.60 22.74 51.01
C ALA A 73 -27.38 23.07 51.90
N ASN A 74 -26.85 22.06 52.58
CA ASN A 74 -25.77 22.19 53.56
C ASN A 74 -24.59 21.27 53.24
N ALA A 75 -24.57 20.71 52.03
CA ALA A 75 -23.43 19.99 51.48
C ALA A 75 -23.43 20.15 49.95
N VAL A 76 -22.25 20.03 49.34
CA VAL A 76 -22.03 20.11 47.89
C VAL A 76 -21.09 18.98 47.50
N SER A 77 -21.43 18.26 46.43
CA SER A 77 -20.57 17.26 45.79
C SER A 77 -20.47 17.61 44.30
N ILE A 78 -19.26 17.83 43.80
CA ILE A 78 -19.03 18.11 42.37
C ILE A 78 -18.15 17.03 41.73
N SER A 79 -18.36 16.77 40.45
CA SER A 79 -17.48 15.89 39.66
C SER A 79 -17.42 16.30 38.19
N SER A 80 -16.28 16.08 37.54
CA SER A 80 -16.12 16.31 36.09
C SER A 80 -15.29 15.19 35.47
N TRP A 81 -15.51 14.90 34.18
CA TRP A 81 -14.74 13.88 33.46
C TRP A 81 -13.50 14.48 32.78
N ASP A 82 -12.31 13.97 33.11
CA ASP A 82 -11.06 14.29 32.40
C ASP A 82 -10.68 13.17 31.42
N PRO A 83 -10.88 13.37 30.11
CA PRO A 83 -10.54 12.36 29.11
C PRO A 83 -9.02 12.19 28.91
N ALA A 84 -8.18 13.13 29.32
CA ALA A 84 -6.73 13.01 29.16
C ALA A 84 -6.12 12.03 30.16
N GLN A 85 -6.69 11.97 31.37
CA GLN A 85 -6.27 11.08 32.44
C GLN A 85 -7.20 9.85 32.59
N VAL A 86 -8.36 9.85 31.90
CA VAL A 86 -9.40 8.80 32.00
C VAL A 86 -9.86 8.63 33.44
N MET A 87 -10.18 9.75 34.09
CA MET A 87 -10.62 9.79 35.49
C MET A 87 -11.69 10.85 35.70
N ALA A 88 -12.43 10.71 36.80
CA ALA A 88 -13.44 11.68 37.24
C ALA A 88 -13.02 12.31 38.57
N PRO A 89 -12.26 13.43 38.57
CA PRO A 89 -12.02 14.20 39.78
C PRO A 89 -13.34 14.61 40.43
N ALA A 90 -13.37 14.60 41.76
CA ALA A 90 -14.53 14.98 42.55
C ALA A 90 -14.10 15.71 43.84
N ALA A 91 -14.94 16.61 44.32
CA ALA A 91 -14.76 17.33 45.58
C ALA A 91 -16.08 17.38 46.35
N GLU A 92 -16.00 17.24 47.68
CA GLU A 92 -17.17 17.27 48.57
C GLU A 92 -16.94 18.25 49.71
N GLN A 93 -17.96 19.04 50.01
CA GLN A 93 -17.96 20.03 51.07
C GLN A 93 -19.21 19.88 51.94
N GLN A 94 -19.06 20.05 53.25
CA GLN A 94 -20.17 20.02 54.20
C GLN A 94 -20.15 21.29 55.06
N SER A 95 -21.31 21.91 55.23
CA SER A 95 -21.49 23.10 56.06
C SER A 95 -21.13 22.81 57.51
N MET A 96 -20.37 23.74 58.11
CA MET A 96 -20.08 23.75 59.54
C MET A 96 -21.03 24.67 60.33
N LEU A 97 -22.02 25.28 59.66
CA LEU A 97 -22.98 26.17 60.32
C LEU A 97 -23.96 25.39 61.20
N ASP A 98 -24.23 25.91 62.40
CA ASP A 98 -25.29 25.39 63.26
C ASP A 98 -26.69 25.76 62.72
N ALA A 99 -27.19 24.87 61.86
CA ALA A 99 -28.53 24.91 61.31
C ALA A 99 -29.58 24.19 62.19
N GLY A 100 -29.20 23.70 63.38
CA GLY A 100 -30.04 22.83 64.22
C GLY A 100 -30.10 21.38 63.72
N ALA A 101 -31.17 20.65 64.08
CA ALA A 101 -31.36 19.24 63.72
C ALA A 101 -31.85 19.05 62.27
N VAL A 102 -31.08 19.57 61.31
CA VAL A 102 -31.33 19.41 59.87
C VAL A 102 -30.43 18.30 59.33
N PRO A 103 -30.96 17.31 58.60
CA PRO A 103 -30.12 16.27 57.99
C PRO A 103 -29.17 16.87 56.92
N PRO A 104 -28.16 16.12 56.47
CA PRO A 104 -27.43 16.47 55.26
C PRO A 104 -28.38 16.58 54.06
N LEU A 105 -28.33 17.70 53.37
CA LEU A 105 -29.07 18.06 52.17
C LEU A 105 -28.03 18.41 51.08
N PRO A 106 -27.36 17.39 50.49
CA PRO A 106 -26.35 17.61 49.48
C PRO A 106 -26.95 18.04 48.14
N VAL A 107 -26.27 18.94 47.45
CA VAL A 107 -26.45 19.20 46.02
C VAL A 107 -25.32 18.51 45.27
N PHE A 108 -25.66 17.72 44.26
CA PHE A 108 -24.70 17.08 43.38
C PHE A 108 -24.67 17.76 42.02
N ASP A 109 -23.48 18.14 41.54
CA ASP A 109 -23.26 18.68 40.20
C ASP A 109 -22.18 17.89 39.45
N GLY A 110 -22.60 17.16 38.41
CA GLY A 110 -21.73 16.44 37.48
C GLY A 110 -21.52 17.15 36.14
N SER A 111 -22.09 18.34 35.96
CA SER A 111 -22.14 19.11 34.71
C SER A 111 -21.06 20.19 34.61
N GLY A 112 -20.23 20.33 35.65
CA GLY A 112 -19.28 21.42 35.82
C GLY A 112 -18.14 21.48 34.80
N GLU A 113 -17.53 22.67 34.74
CA GLU A 113 -16.31 22.98 33.99
C GLU A 113 -15.18 22.00 34.35
N ARG A 114 -14.26 21.74 33.40
CA ARG A 114 -13.20 20.74 33.55
C ARG A 114 -12.35 21.07 34.78
N ILE A 115 -12.50 20.29 35.85
CA ILE A 115 -11.67 20.40 37.05
C ILE A 115 -10.32 19.79 36.70
N ALA A 116 -9.35 20.63 36.31
CA ALA A 116 -7.98 20.21 36.09
C ALA A 116 -7.29 19.99 37.44
N SER A 117 -7.61 18.85 38.06
CA SER A 117 -6.93 18.14 39.15
C SER A 117 -6.50 18.85 40.45
N ASP A 118 -6.65 20.16 40.66
CA ASP A 118 -6.42 20.82 41.97
C ASP A 118 -7.47 21.90 42.35
N ASP A 119 -8.22 22.46 41.40
CA ASP A 119 -9.15 23.61 41.65
C ASP A 119 -10.56 23.22 42.13
N GLY A 120 -10.90 21.92 42.17
CA GLY A 120 -12.25 21.45 42.53
C GLY A 120 -12.64 21.77 43.98
N ASP A 121 -11.66 21.81 44.88
CA ASP A 121 -11.86 22.19 46.27
C ASP A 121 -12.28 23.67 46.39
N SER A 122 -11.71 24.55 45.55
CA SER A 122 -12.02 25.98 45.56
C SER A 122 -13.45 26.26 45.07
N HIS A 123 -13.87 25.65 43.96
CA HIS A 123 -15.22 25.89 43.43
C HIS A 123 -16.32 25.28 44.29
N SER A 124 -16.14 24.05 44.79
CA SER A 124 -17.12 23.41 45.69
C SER A 124 -17.30 24.22 47.00
N GLN A 125 -16.22 24.83 47.50
CA GLN A 125 -16.28 25.74 48.65
C GLN A 125 -17.09 27.00 48.34
N LEU A 126 -16.89 27.63 47.17
CA LEU A 126 -17.66 28.81 46.75
C LEU A 126 -19.15 28.47 46.56
N MET A 127 -19.47 27.31 45.98
CA MET A 127 -20.86 26.84 45.88
C MET A 127 -21.49 26.67 47.26
N LEU A 128 -20.78 26.06 48.22
CA LEU A 128 -21.27 25.91 49.59
C LEU A 128 -21.52 27.29 50.23
N GLN A 129 -20.56 28.22 50.13
CA GLN A 129 -20.70 29.58 50.65
C GLN A 129 -21.89 30.34 50.03
N ALA A 130 -22.13 30.19 48.73
CA ALA A 130 -23.28 30.79 48.05
C ALA A 130 -24.62 30.23 48.57
N LEU A 131 -24.69 28.92 48.83
CA LEU A 131 -25.88 28.28 49.42
C LEU A 131 -26.10 28.71 50.88
N GLU A 132 -25.01 28.87 51.64
CA GLU A 132 -25.02 29.31 53.04
C GLU A 132 -25.45 30.77 53.21
N LEU A 133 -25.22 31.64 52.22
CA LEU A 133 -25.60 33.05 52.28
C LEU A 133 -27.07 33.26 52.65
N GLU A 134 -27.96 32.42 52.12
CA GLU A 134 -29.41 32.50 52.36
C GLU A 134 -29.89 31.68 53.57
N ASN A 135 -28.98 31.01 54.30
CA ASN A 135 -29.32 30.24 55.50
C ASN A 135 -29.84 31.16 56.62
N LYS A 136 -29.15 32.28 56.88
CA LYS A 136 -29.50 33.25 57.91
C LYS A 136 -29.26 34.68 57.44
N LEU A 137 -30.34 35.39 57.17
CA LEU A 137 -30.36 36.79 56.78
C LEU A 137 -30.95 37.65 57.90
N PHE A 138 -30.65 38.95 57.88
CA PHE A 138 -31.24 39.94 58.76
C PHE A 138 -31.90 41.02 57.92
N THR A 139 -33.16 41.34 58.21
CA THR A 139 -33.91 42.40 57.56
C THR A 139 -34.07 43.56 58.52
N GLY A 140 -33.84 44.78 58.03
CA GLY A 140 -34.04 45.98 58.83
C GLY A 140 -34.78 47.08 58.09
N GLU A 141 -35.40 47.97 58.86
CA GLU A 141 -36.03 49.21 58.41
C GLU A 141 -35.56 50.36 59.30
N GLY A 142 -35.50 51.57 58.73
CA GLY A 142 -35.07 52.77 59.44
C GLY A 142 -35.07 54.00 58.56
N ALA A 143 -34.30 55.02 58.96
CA ALA A 143 -34.03 56.21 58.14
C ALA A 143 -32.53 56.47 57.97
N VAL A 144 -31.69 55.44 58.01
CA VAL A 144 -30.24 55.59 57.87
C VAL A 144 -29.87 55.93 56.44
N ARG A 145 -29.52 57.20 56.18
CA ARG A 145 -29.21 57.69 54.83
C ARG A 145 -27.88 57.20 54.28
N ARG A 146 -26.92 56.97 55.18
CA ARG A 146 -25.56 56.52 54.84
C ARG A 146 -25.44 55.01 54.54
N LEU A 147 -26.50 54.24 54.73
CA LEU A 147 -26.46 52.79 54.55
C LEU A 147 -26.21 52.45 53.08
N ALA A 148 -25.21 51.61 52.80
CA ALA A 148 -24.80 51.26 51.44
C ALA A 148 -24.54 49.77 51.30
N ALA A 149 -24.91 49.19 50.16
CA ALA A 149 -24.64 47.79 49.84
C ALA A 149 -23.12 47.50 49.82
N GLY A 150 -22.74 46.31 50.28
CA GLY A 150 -21.35 45.88 50.40
C GLY A 150 -20.56 46.53 51.54
N HIS A 151 -21.18 47.36 52.38
CA HIS A 151 -20.52 48.01 53.53
C HIS A 151 -20.89 47.34 54.86
N ALA A 152 -19.98 47.44 55.83
CA ALA A 152 -20.12 46.92 57.18
C ALA A 152 -20.67 47.98 58.15
N PHE A 153 -21.47 47.57 59.13
CA PHE A 153 -21.94 48.41 60.24
C PHE A 153 -22.06 47.60 61.53
N THR A 154 -22.04 48.28 62.68
CA THR A 154 -22.30 47.67 63.98
C THR A 154 -23.64 48.16 64.54
N LEU A 155 -24.52 47.22 64.90
CA LEU A 155 -25.80 47.54 65.52
C LEU A 155 -25.60 47.76 67.02
N THR A 156 -26.04 48.91 67.53
CA THR A 156 -25.93 49.26 68.95
C THR A 156 -27.31 49.43 69.55
N GLN A 157 -27.44 49.32 70.88
CA GLN A 157 -28.71 49.53 71.59
C GLN A 157 -29.84 48.52 71.23
N HIS A 158 -29.50 47.36 70.67
CA HIS A 158 -30.46 46.29 70.39
C HIS A 158 -30.33 45.16 71.43
N GLU A 159 -31.39 44.89 72.18
CA GLU A 159 -31.41 43.97 73.35
C GLU A 159 -30.81 42.57 73.09
N ARG A 160 -30.97 42.03 71.87
CA ARG A 160 -30.46 40.69 71.49
C ARG A 160 -29.07 40.68 70.85
N TYR A 161 -28.55 41.82 70.41
CA TYR A 161 -27.31 41.92 69.63
C TYR A 161 -26.35 42.90 70.30
N GLU A 162 -26.15 42.76 71.61
CA GLU A 162 -25.10 43.49 72.35
C GLU A 162 -23.71 42.87 72.10
N ALA A 163 -23.66 41.55 71.93
CA ALA A 163 -22.52 40.79 71.42
C ALA A 163 -22.84 40.26 70.01
N ASP A 164 -21.82 40.06 69.17
CA ASP A 164 -21.96 39.71 67.75
C ASP A 164 -22.88 40.67 66.97
N ASN A 165 -22.51 41.95 66.98
CA ASN A 165 -23.35 43.03 66.45
C ASN A 165 -22.85 43.63 65.13
N ALA A 166 -21.85 43.02 64.51
CA ALA A 166 -21.30 43.45 63.23
C ALA A 166 -21.99 42.76 62.04
N PHE A 167 -22.38 43.57 61.04
CA PHE A 167 -23.17 43.15 59.88
C PHE A 167 -22.62 43.75 58.59
N LYS A 168 -22.83 43.05 57.47
CA LYS A 168 -22.56 43.51 56.10
C LYS A 168 -23.86 43.65 55.33
N VAL A 169 -24.10 44.82 54.76
CA VAL A 169 -25.32 45.13 54.01
C VAL A 169 -25.26 44.47 52.63
N LEU A 170 -26.28 43.71 52.26
CA LEU A 170 -26.39 43.07 50.94
C LEU A 170 -27.05 44.01 49.92
N TRP A 171 -28.13 44.66 50.32
CA TRP A 171 -28.86 45.63 49.51
C TRP A 171 -29.56 46.65 50.41
N VAL A 172 -29.84 47.82 49.85
CA VAL A 172 -30.63 48.88 50.47
C VAL A 172 -31.64 49.39 49.45
N GLU A 173 -32.90 49.47 49.87
CA GLU A 173 -33.99 50.11 49.15
C GLU A 173 -34.27 51.46 49.82
N HIS A 174 -34.10 52.54 49.07
CA HIS A 174 -34.23 53.92 49.55
C HIS A 174 -35.59 54.49 49.13
N GLU A 175 -36.41 54.91 50.08
CA GLU A 175 -37.69 55.60 49.83
C GLU A 175 -37.64 57.01 50.41
N ALA A 176 -37.64 58.03 49.55
CA ALA A 176 -37.65 59.43 49.95
C ALA A 176 -38.87 60.14 49.38
N ARG A 177 -39.57 60.93 50.21
CA ARG A 177 -40.66 61.78 49.74
C ARG A 177 -40.35 63.25 49.97
N ASN A 178 -40.39 64.02 48.89
CA ASN A 178 -40.22 65.47 48.98
C ASN A 178 -41.42 66.14 49.67
N ASN A 179 -41.20 67.30 50.30
CA ASN A 179 -42.23 68.10 50.99
C ASN A 179 -42.94 69.11 50.08
N PHE A 180 -42.68 69.10 48.76
CA PHE A 180 -43.44 69.87 47.78
C PHE A 180 -44.80 69.21 47.49
N GLU A 181 -45.89 69.97 47.49
CA GLU A 181 -47.23 69.51 47.06
C GLU A 181 -47.44 69.73 45.55
N PRO A 182 -47.44 68.69 44.69
CA PRO A 182 -48.19 68.73 43.45
C PRO A 182 -49.63 68.26 43.72
N GLN A 183 -50.62 68.92 43.10
CA GLN A 183 -52.08 68.66 43.21
C GLN A 183 -52.56 67.27 42.72
N LEU A 184 -51.69 66.26 42.69
CA LEU A 184 -52.03 64.87 42.38
C LEU A 184 -51.83 64.05 43.66
N ALA A 185 -52.93 63.90 44.39
CA ALA A 185 -52.99 63.04 45.57
C ALA A 185 -52.88 61.57 45.14
N ASP A 186 -51.65 61.07 45.03
CA ASP A 186 -51.43 59.63 44.98
C ASP A 186 -51.60 59.05 46.40
N ARG A 187 -52.68 58.31 46.61
CA ARG A 187 -53.10 57.76 47.92
C ARG A 187 -52.34 56.47 48.30
N HIS A 188 -51.32 56.09 47.54
CA HIS A 188 -50.60 54.82 47.72
C HIS A 188 -49.17 54.92 48.26
N ALA A 189 -48.65 56.12 48.56
CA ALA A 189 -47.29 56.28 49.10
C ALA A 189 -47.23 55.97 50.61
N LYS A 190 -46.32 55.05 51.01
CA LYS A 190 -46.13 54.58 52.40
C LYS A 190 -45.27 55.53 53.27
N VAL A 191 -44.60 56.51 52.68
CA VAL A 191 -43.67 57.44 53.35
C VAL A 191 -44.29 58.84 53.46
N GLU A 192 -44.16 59.46 54.65
CA GLU A 192 -44.69 60.79 54.94
C GLU A 192 -43.93 61.88 54.15
N PRO A 193 -44.60 62.96 53.70
CA PRO A 193 -43.93 64.07 53.02
C PRO A 193 -42.77 64.64 53.83
N GLY A 194 -41.64 64.88 53.16
CA GLY A 194 -40.42 65.40 53.81
C GLY A 194 -39.63 64.38 54.61
N THR A 195 -39.99 63.09 54.55
CA THR A 195 -39.29 62.02 55.27
C THR A 195 -38.56 61.07 54.32
N TYR A 196 -37.58 60.38 54.89
CA TYR A 196 -36.81 59.32 54.24
C TYR A 196 -36.93 58.05 55.07
N ARG A 197 -37.11 56.93 54.38
CA ARG A 197 -37.11 55.57 54.92
C ARG A 197 -36.19 54.71 54.07
N ASN A 198 -35.62 53.69 54.69
CA ASN A 198 -35.01 52.60 53.95
C ASN A 198 -35.42 51.25 54.51
N ARG A 199 -35.37 50.26 53.62
CA ARG A 199 -35.38 48.85 53.96
C ARG A 199 -34.09 48.24 53.48
N PHE A 200 -33.54 47.29 54.22
CA PHE A 200 -32.29 46.64 53.84
C PHE A 200 -32.25 45.19 54.30
N CYS A 201 -31.35 44.43 53.67
CA CYS A 201 -30.95 43.11 54.13
C CYS A 201 -29.46 43.11 54.43
N CYS A 202 -29.06 42.40 55.47
CA CYS A 202 -27.67 42.20 55.83
C CYS A 202 -27.41 40.77 56.31
N VAL A 203 -26.13 40.41 56.33
CA VAL A 203 -25.59 39.18 56.94
C VAL A 203 -24.60 39.56 58.03
N ARG A 204 -24.17 38.59 58.85
CA ARG A 204 -23.07 38.86 59.80
C ARG A 204 -21.80 39.20 59.03
N GLU A 205 -20.92 40.01 59.62
CA GLU A 205 -19.67 40.42 58.99
C GLU A 205 -18.77 39.23 58.60
N ALA A 206 -18.77 38.16 59.39
CA ALA A 206 -17.98 36.96 59.12
C ALA A 206 -18.49 36.11 57.94
N VAL A 207 -19.72 36.34 57.44
CA VAL A 207 -20.29 35.53 56.35
C VAL A 207 -19.68 35.95 55.02
N PRO A 208 -19.02 35.06 54.26
CA PRO A 208 -18.46 35.39 52.95
C PRO A 208 -19.57 35.82 51.97
N LEU A 209 -19.27 36.80 51.12
CA LEU A 209 -20.22 37.31 50.12
C LEU A 209 -19.95 36.66 48.76
N VAL A 210 -20.59 35.52 48.52
CA VAL A 210 -20.51 34.80 47.25
C VAL A 210 -21.82 34.95 46.48
N PRO A 211 -21.79 35.24 45.16
CA PRO A 211 -23.00 35.31 44.36
C PRO A 211 -23.82 34.01 44.42
N VAL A 212 -25.13 34.10 44.62
CA VAL A 212 -26.02 32.91 44.62
C VAL A 212 -25.95 32.15 43.29
N ALA A 213 -25.63 32.85 42.19
CA ALA A 213 -25.46 32.27 40.87
C ALA A 213 -24.31 31.24 40.78
N THR A 214 -23.35 31.25 41.71
CA THR A 214 -22.25 30.29 41.76
C THR A 214 -22.74 28.86 42.01
N ALA A 215 -23.83 28.69 42.74
CA ALA A 215 -24.39 27.37 43.07
C ALA A 215 -25.57 26.96 42.17
N LEU A 216 -25.87 27.74 41.12
CA LEU A 216 -26.89 27.37 40.14
C LEU A 216 -26.32 26.35 39.14
N PRO A 217 -27.15 25.45 38.60
CA PRO A 217 -26.73 24.54 37.54
C PRO A 217 -26.08 25.30 36.37
N HIS A 218 -25.07 24.69 35.75
CA HIS A 218 -24.41 25.28 34.59
C HIS A 218 -25.43 25.61 33.50
N ALA A 219 -25.39 26.85 33.00
CA ALA A 219 -26.31 27.30 31.97
C ALA A 219 -25.88 26.76 30.60
N HIS A 220 -26.80 26.20 29.82
CA HIS A 220 -26.52 25.81 28.44
C HIS A 220 -26.13 27.05 27.60
N THR A 221 -24.88 27.10 27.14
CA THR A 221 -24.32 28.22 26.37
C THR A 221 -24.32 27.94 24.86
N ALA A 222 -24.39 26.67 24.45
CA ALA A 222 -24.65 26.25 23.09
C ALA A 222 -26.11 25.78 22.94
N LEU A 223 -26.76 26.11 21.82
CA LEU A 223 -28.14 25.68 21.54
C LEU A 223 -28.22 24.33 20.78
N GLY A 224 -27.07 23.76 20.45
CA GLY A 224 -26.92 22.52 19.70
C GLY A 224 -25.64 22.53 18.84
N PRO A 225 -25.45 21.49 18.01
CA PRO A 225 -24.29 21.37 17.15
C PRO A 225 -24.18 22.51 16.14
N GLN A 226 -22.95 22.89 15.81
CA GLN A 226 -22.62 23.94 14.86
C GLN A 226 -21.57 23.45 13.86
N THR A 227 -21.44 24.12 12.71
CA THR A 227 -20.35 23.82 11.78
C THR A 227 -19.18 24.77 11.95
N ALA A 228 -17.98 24.26 11.68
CA ALA A 228 -16.74 25.01 11.71
C ALA A 228 -15.81 24.52 10.60
N LEU A 229 -14.84 25.35 10.20
CA LEU A 229 -13.78 24.94 9.29
C LEU A 229 -12.54 24.56 10.09
N VAL A 230 -11.89 23.47 9.69
CA VAL A 230 -10.59 23.08 10.24
C VAL A 230 -9.53 24.06 9.77
N VAL A 231 -8.72 24.56 10.70
CA VAL A 231 -7.66 25.56 10.48
C VAL A 231 -6.35 25.07 11.07
N GLY A 232 -5.24 25.63 10.60
CA GLY A 232 -3.92 25.23 11.03
C GLY A 232 -2.83 26.04 10.35
N VAL A 233 -1.62 25.51 10.37
CA VAL A 233 -0.44 26.19 9.82
C VAL A 233 -0.61 26.41 8.32
N ALA A 234 -0.33 27.63 7.85
CA ALA A 234 -0.46 27.98 6.45
C ALA A 234 0.39 27.06 5.54
N ASN A 235 -0.20 26.63 4.41
CA ASN A 235 0.38 25.71 3.43
C ASN A 235 0.61 24.26 3.91
N GLU A 236 0.20 23.90 5.13
CA GLU A 236 0.14 22.51 5.57
C GLU A 236 -1.20 21.87 5.18
N VAL A 237 -1.22 20.55 5.03
CA VAL A 237 -2.46 19.82 4.71
C VAL A 237 -3.28 19.52 5.97
N ALA A 238 -2.62 19.32 7.10
CA ALA A 238 -3.26 19.13 8.39
C ALA A 238 -2.36 19.63 9.53
N THR A 239 -2.96 20.13 10.61
CA THR A 239 -2.26 20.45 11.85
C THR A 239 -2.96 19.72 13.01
N THR A 240 -2.30 18.73 13.60
CA THR A 240 -2.86 17.87 14.64
C THR A 240 -1.84 17.56 15.74
N VAL A 241 -2.32 17.09 16.89
CA VAL A 241 -1.52 16.66 18.05
C VAL A 241 -1.64 15.15 18.30
N ARG A 242 -0.84 14.63 19.22
CA ARG A 242 -0.82 13.20 19.63
C ARG A 242 -2.21 12.62 19.87
N ASP A 243 -3.11 13.42 20.46
CA ASP A 243 -4.42 12.97 20.95
C ASP A 243 -5.56 13.14 19.92
N HIS A 244 -5.23 13.16 18.63
CA HIS A 244 -6.20 13.25 17.53
C HIS A 244 -7.15 14.46 17.66
N GLN A 245 -6.54 15.64 17.82
CA GLN A 245 -7.24 16.91 17.93
C GLN A 245 -6.82 17.84 16.79
N VAL A 246 -7.73 18.72 16.39
CA VAL A 246 -7.49 19.75 15.36
C VAL A 246 -7.95 21.11 15.89
N ARG A 247 -7.54 22.19 15.24
CA ARG A 247 -8.08 23.53 15.50
C ARG A 247 -9.19 23.83 14.50
N VAL A 248 -10.18 24.60 14.95
CA VAL A 248 -11.33 24.98 14.13
C VAL A 248 -11.64 26.46 14.26
N GLN A 249 -12.27 27.02 13.22
CA GLN A 249 -12.81 28.36 13.21
C GLN A 249 -14.31 28.33 12.85
N PHE A 250 -15.14 28.82 13.75
CA PHE A 250 -16.59 28.94 13.57
C PHE A 250 -16.95 30.12 12.66
N ALA A 251 -18.09 30.02 11.98
CA ALA A 251 -18.57 31.07 11.06
C ALA A 251 -18.90 32.40 11.76
N TRP A 252 -19.24 32.39 13.06
CA TRP A 252 -19.57 33.58 13.84
C TRP A 252 -18.34 34.27 14.45
N GLN A 253 -17.15 33.65 14.40
CA GLN A 253 -15.93 34.31 14.85
C GLN A 253 -15.58 35.45 13.89
N ARG A 254 -15.02 36.52 14.46
CA ARG A 254 -14.81 37.80 13.76
C ARG A 254 -13.34 38.18 13.85
N GLY A 255 -12.79 38.73 12.79
CA GLY A 255 -11.37 39.11 12.75
C GLY A 255 -10.85 39.28 11.33
N ALA A 256 -9.56 39.56 11.22
CA ALA A 256 -8.89 39.86 9.97
C ALA A 256 -8.98 38.73 8.92
N SER A 257 -9.13 37.47 9.38
CA SER A 257 -9.22 36.28 8.54
C SER A 257 -10.48 35.45 8.85
N ALA A 258 -11.62 36.13 9.05
CA ALA A 258 -12.90 35.46 9.20
C ALA A 258 -13.21 34.54 7.99
N ASN A 259 -13.96 33.47 8.23
CA ASN A 259 -14.41 32.56 7.17
C ASN A 259 -15.15 33.34 6.07
N ALA A 260 -15.15 32.82 4.84
CA ALA A 260 -15.80 33.49 3.71
C ALA A 260 -17.27 33.85 4.03
N GLY A 261 -17.63 35.12 3.85
CA GLY A 261 -18.96 35.66 4.24
C GLY A 261 -19.11 36.04 5.71
N GLY A 262 -18.06 35.87 6.53
CA GLY A 262 -17.99 36.28 7.93
C GLY A 262 -17.81 37.79 8.13
N MET A 263 -17.81 38.24 9.38
CA MET A 263 -17.77 39.66 9.73
C MET A 263 -16.33 40.15 9.97
N PRO A 264 -15.85 41.18 9.25
CA PRO A 264 -14.44 41.59 9.28
C PRO A 264 -13.98 42.44 10.51
N HIS A 265 -14.86 42.88 11.43
CA HIS A 265 -14.55 43.56 12.72
C HIS A 265 -15.85 43.77 13.58
N ASP A 266 -15.93 44.03 14.90
CA ASP A 266 -15.09 44.82 15.85
C ASP A 266 -15.33 44.45 17.35
N ILE A 267 -14.24 44.23 18.12
CA ILE A 267 -14.15 44.41 19.59
C ILE A 267 -12.67 44.57 20.06
N ASP A 268 -11.69 44.04 19.31
CA ASP A 268 -10.26 44.02 19.63
C ASP A 268 -9.36 44.03 18.36
N GLU A 269 -8.16 44.61 18.44
CA GLU A 269 -7.23 44.77 17.28
C GLU A 269 -6.85 43.45 16.58
N GLU A 270 -6.89 42.32 17.29
CA GLU A 270 -6.51 41.00 16.76
C GLU A 270 -7.71 40.14 16.31
N GLY A 271 -8.91 40.39 16.84
CA GLY A 271 -10.09 39.55 16.60
C GLY A 271 -10.00 38.12 17.16
N SER A 272 -11.08 37.36 17.02
CA SER A 272 -11.18 35.94 17.40
C SER A 272 -11.17 34.97 16.22
N ALA A 273 -10.95 35.47 14.99
CA ALA A 273 -10.86 34.69 13.76
C ALA A 273 -9.56 34.94 12.98
N PRO A 274 -8.40 34.46 13.46
CA PRO A 274 -7.12 34.62 12.78
C PRO A 274 -6.97 33.70 11.55
N GLY A 275 -7.85 32.70 11.38
CA GLY A 275 -7.91 31.84 10.19
C GLY A 275 -6.76 30.85 10.04
N ASP A 276 -5.96 30.66 11.08
CA ASP A 276 -4.72 29.90 11.05
C ASP A 276 -4.51 29.10 12.36
N GLU A 277 -3.28 28.64 12.61
CA GLU A 277 -2.94 27.88 13.81
C GLU A 277 -3.16 28.64 15.11
N ARG A 278 -3.42 29.95 15.12
CA ARG A 278 -3.73 30.73 16.32
C ARG A 278 -5.20 30.64 16.72
N SER A 279 -6.06 30.08 15.86
CA SER A 279 -7.49 29.94 16.11
C SER A 279 -7.79 28.97 17.26
N GLY A 280 -8.50 29.45 18.26
CA GLY A 280 -9.19 28.63 19.27
C GLY A 280 -8.31 27.63 20.04
N THR A 281 -8.98 26.63 20.60
CA THR A 281 -8.36 25.51 21.33
C THR A 281 -8.30 24.24 20.48
N TRP A 282 -7.58 23.24 20.95
CA TRP A 282 -7.56 21.92 20.35
C TRP A 282 -8.88 21.17 20.61
N VAL A 283 -9.55 20.78 19.53
CA VAL A 283 -10.85 20.10 19.57
C VAL A 283 -10.65 18.63 19.22
N ARG A 284 -11.15 17.74 20.08
CA ARG A 284 -11.11 16.28 19.85
C ARG A 284 -12.00 15.89 18.68
N VAL A 285 -11.55 14.91 17.90
CA VAL A 285 -12.31 14.33 16.79
C VAL A 285 -12.86 12.97 17.21
N ALA A 286 -14.18 12.79 17.09
CA ALA A 286 -14.82 11.51 17.29
C ALA A 286 -14.60 10.60 16.07
N GLU A 287 -14.34 9.32 16.35
CA GLU A 287 -14.10 8.28 15.34
C GLU A 287 -15.20 7.22 15.42
N ALA A 288 -15.46 6.54 14.30
CA ALA A 288 -16.47 5.47 14.26
C ALA A 288 -16.07 4.26 15.14
N LEU A 289 -14.77 4.03 15.31
CA LEU A 289 -14.22 2.97 16.15
C LEU A 289 -12.97 3.51 16.85
N ALA A 290 -12.94 3.47 18.19
CA ALA A 290 -11.79 3.93 18.96
C ALA A 290 -11.57 3.08 20.23
N GLY A 291 -10.34 2.65 20.47
CA GLY A 291 -9.92 1.92 21.66
C GLY A 291 -8.42 2.02 21.91
N PRO A 292 -7.88 1.33 22.94
CA PRO A 292 -6.46 1.42 23.31
C PRO A 292 -5.52 0.92 22.20
N ASN A 293 -5.01 1.85 21.38
CA ASN A 293 -4.16 1.59 20.21
C ASN A 293 -4.81 0.70 19.12
N TRP A 294 -6.12 0.84 18.89
CA TRP A 294 -6.85 0.25 17.77
C TRP A 294 -8.09 1.08 17.43
N GLY A 295 -8.53 1.10 16.17
CA GLY A 295 -9.68 1.91 15.75
C GLY A 295 -9.59 2.38 14.30
N SER A 296 -10.50 3.29 13.93
CA SER A 296 -10.40 4.14 12.75
C SER A 296 -9.66 5.44 13.07
N GLN A 297 -9.02 6.04 12.07
CA GLN A 297 -8.34 7.33 12.20
C GLN A 297 -8.40 8.10 10.87
N PHE A 298 -9.29 9.08 10.80
CA PHE A 298 -9.55 9.93 9.65
C PHE A 298 -9.44 11.40 10.06
N THR A 299 -8.20 11.86 10.26
CA THR A 299 -7.92 13.25 10.67
C THR A 299 -8.49 14.25 9.66
N PRO A 300 -9.39 15.17 10.09
CA PRO A 300 -9.86 16.25 9.25
C PRO A 300 -8.70 17.11 8.73
N ARG A 301 -8.71 17.44 7.44
CA ARG A 301 -7.68 18.29 6.81
C ARG A 301 -8.06 19.76 6.95
N ILE A 302 -7.07 20.65 6.83
CA ILE A 302 -7.33 22.09 6.81
C ILE A 302 -8.28 22.41 5.66
N GLY A 303 -9.32 23.22 5.94
CA GLY A 303 -10.40 23.55 5.03
C GLY A 303 -11.61 22.60 5.07
N THR A 304 -11.51 21.43 5.69
CA THR A 304 -12.67 20.53 5.85
C THR A 304 -13.71 21.17 6.77
N GLU A 305 -14.98 21.15 6.36
CA GLU A 305 -16.11 21.50 7.22
C GLU A 305 -16.43 20.34 8.17
N VAL A 306 -16.50 20.65 9.47
CA VAL A 306 -16.78 19.70 10.53
C VAL A 306 -18.03 20.11 11.30
N LEU A 307 -18.78 19.11 11.77
CA LEU A 307 -19.87 19.29 12.72
C LEU A 307 -19.28 19.18 14.14
N VAL A 308 -19.45 20.24 14.91
CA VAL A 308 -18.98 20.36 16.29
C VAL A 308 -20.17 20.32 17.22
N ASP A 309 -20.18 19.34 18.13
CA ASP A 309 -21.09 19.27 19.26
C ASP A 309 -20.42 19.83 20.52
N PHE A 310 -21.21 20.14 21.53
CA PHE A 310 -20.77 20.77 22.76
C PHE A 310 -21.22 19.92 23.95
N LEU A 311 -20.27 19.35 24.69
CA LEU A 311 -20.57 18.46 25.81
C LEU A 311 -21.39 19.22 26.86
N GLU A 312 -22.54 18.67 27.28
CA GLU A 312 -23.51 19.32 28.18
C GLU A 312 -24.07 20.67 27.67
N ASN A 313 -23.98 20.92 26.35
CA ASN A 313 -24.28 22.19 25.72
C ASN A 313 -23.41 23.36 26.22
N ASP A 314 -22.17 23.07 26.60
CA ASP A 314 -21.19 24.08 27.00
C ASP A 314 -20.27 24.47 25.82
N ILE A 315 -20.36 25.73 25.39
CA ILE A 315 -19.57 26.29 24.29
C ILE A 315 -18.06 26.16 24.51
N ASP A 316 -17.63 26.08 25.77
CA ASP A 316 -16.23 25.94 26.17
C ASP A 316 -15.73 24.47 26.03
N ARG A 317 -16.62 23.52 25.69
CA ARG A 317 -16.34 22.07 25.57
C ARG A 317 -16.69 21.47 24.20
N PRO A 318 -16.08 21.95 23.10
CA PRO A 318 -16.33 21.44 21.76
C PRO A 318 -15.78 20.02 21.55
N VAL A 319 -16.48 19.24 20.73
CA VAL A 319 -16.03 17.96 20.17
C VAL A 319 -16.52 17.85 18.73
N ILE A 320 -15.63 17.49 17.80
CA ILE A 320 -16.01 17.22 16.41
C ILE A 320 -16.67 15.84 16.37
N VAL A 321 -17.89 15.77 15.86
CA VAL A 321 -18.69 14.53 15.79
C VAL A 321 -18.86 14.00 14.37
N ALA A 322 -18.64 14.84 13.35
CA ALA A 322 -18.68 14.43 11.95
C ALA A 322 -17.88 15.39 11.04
N GLN A 323 -17.57 14.91 9.83
CA GLN A 323 -17.08 15.71 8.71
C GLN A 323 -18.19 15.82 7.67
N LEU A 324 -18.29 16.98 7.02
CA LEU A 324 -19.35 17.29 6.06
C LEU A 324 -18.75 17.58 4.68
N TYR A 325 -19.41 17.08 3.64
CA TYR A 325 -19.16 17.54 2.28
C TYR A 325 -19.83 18.89 2.07
N THR A 326 -19.20 19.74 1.27
CA THR A 326 -19.65 21.12 1.01
C THR A 326 -19.95 21.32 -0.48
N GLY A 327 -20.44 22.49 -0.86
CA GLY A 327 -20.55 22.84 -2.28
C GLY A 327 -19.19 22.93 -3.00
N ALA A 328 -18.11 23.16 -2.25
CA ALA A 328 -16.75 23.13 -2.78
C ALA A 328 -16.15 21.70 -2.74
N ASP A 329 -16.53 20.90 -1.74
CA ASP A 329 -16.04 19.55 -1.52
C ASP A 329 -17.13 18.53 -1.84
N THR A 330 -17.20 18.07 -3.09
CA THR A 330 -18.18 17.07 -3.49
C THR A 330 -17.79 15.66 -3.00
N PRO A 331 -18.78 14.81 -2.63
CA PRO A 331 -18.51 13.40 -2.35
C PRO A 331 -17.82 12.70 -3.54
N PRO A 332 -16.88 11.76 -3.30
CA PRO A 332 -16.14 11.06 -4.36
C PRO A 332 -17.05 10.19 -5.26
N PHE A 333 -18.23 9.81 -4.75
CA PHE A 333 -19.23 9.00 -5.44
C PHE A 333 -20.58 9.72 -5.51
N SER A 334 -20.56 11.04 -5.75
CA SER A 334 -21.76 11.87 -5.86
C SER A 334 -22.76 11.32 -6.87
N ALA A 335 -24.03 11.24 -6.47
CA ALA A 335 -25.13 10.78 -7.32
C ALA A 335 -26.45 11.46 -6.93
N GLY A 336 -27.48 11.28 -7.76
CA GLY A 336 -28.82 11.83 -7.52
C GLY A 336 -29.26 12.83 -8.58
N VAL A 337 -30.28 13.63 -8.25
CA VAL A 337 -30.82 14.67 -9.15
C VAL A 337 -29.71 15.64 -9.54
N ASP A 338 -29.64 15.97 -10.83
CA ASP A 338 -28.67 16.90 -11.43
C ASP A 338 -27.17 16.55 -11.25
N SER A 339 -26.85 15.35 -10.76
CA SER A 339 -25.46 14.88 -10.62
C SER A 339 -24.77 14.59 -11.96
N GLY A 340 -25.54 14.39 -13.03
CA GLY A 340 -25.02 14.02 -14.35
C GLY A 340 -24.44 12.61 -14.43
N VAL A 341 -24.53 11.79 -13.37
CA VAL A 341 -23.99 10.42 -13.34
C VAL A 341 -25.02 9.37 -13.72
N ASN A 342 -24.55 8.24 -14.24
CA ASN A 342 -25.38 7.15 -14.74
C ASN A 342 -25.67 6.05 -13.68
N HIS A 343 -25.77 6.44 -12.41
CA HIS A 343 -26.20 5.54 -11.32
C HIS A 343 -27.00 6.30 -10.25
N ALA A 344 -27.89 5.60 -9.56
CA ALA A 344 -28.83 6.20 -8.60
C ALA A 344 -28.27 6.27 -7.16
N GLY A 345 -26.95 6.41 -7.00
CA GLY A 345 -26.30 6.35 -5.68
C GLY A 345 -25.96 4.94 -5.20
N THR A 346 -25.87 3.98 -6.12
CA THR A 346 -25.48 2.58 -5.85
C THR A 346 -23.99 2.38 -5.55
N ILE A 347 -23.17 3.44 -5.62
CA ILE A 347 -21.72 3.36 -5.41
C ILE A 347 -21.38 3.92 -4.03
N SER A 348 -20.61 3.17 -3.26
CA SER A 348 -20.16 3.55 -1.92
C SER A 348 -18.70 3.13 -1.68
N GLY A 349 -18.09 3.58 -0.59
CA GLY A 349 -16.77 3.14 -0.16
C GLY A 349 -15.90 4.24 0.42
N ILE A 350 -14.60 4.00 0.45
CA ILE A 350 -13.57 4.88 0.99
C ILE A 350 -12.70 5.38 -0.17
N HIS A 351 -12.57 6.70 -0.29
CA HIS A 351 -11.65 7.33 -1.24
C HIS A 351 -10.79 8.34 -0.47
N THR A 352 -9.49 8.09 -0.43
CA THR A 352 -8.53 8.98 0.23
C THR A 352 -7.58 9.56 -0.81
N GLN A 353 -7.12 10.77 -0.55
CA GLN A 353 -6.04 11.39 -1.33
C GLN A 353 -4.71 11.23 -0.58
N ASN A 354 -3.60 11.26 -1.32
CA ASN A 354 -2.30 11.33 -0.67
C ASN A 354 -2.20 12.56 0.25
N PHE A 355 -1.29 12.52 1.21
CA PHE A 355 -1.15 13.58 2.20
C PHE A 355 -0.71 14.91 1.57
N ASP A 356 0.03 14.89 0.47
CA ASP A 356 0.43 16.07 -0.31
C ASP A 356 -0.59 16.47 -1.40
N GLY A 357 -1.75 15.78 -1.47
CA GLY A 357 -2.80 15.99 -2.47
C GLY A 357 -2.60 15.23 -3.79
N GLY A 358 -1.45 14.56 -4.01
CA GLY A 358 -1.15 13.85 -5.25
C GLY A 358 -1.50 12.36 -5.22
N GLY A 359 -2.49 11.91 -5.99
CA GLY A 359 -2.88 10.50 -6.07
C GLY A 359 -3.90 10.08 -5.00
N TYR A 360 -4.29 8.80 -5.00
CA TYR A 360 -5.39 8.30 -4.18
C TYR A 360 -5.23 6.83 -3.77
N ASN A 361 -5.92 6.45 -2.68
CA ASN A 361 -6.31 5.06 -2.41
C ASN A 361 -7.83 4.96 -2.40
N GLN A 362 -8.37 3.85 -2.88
CA GLN A 362 -9.80 3.68 -3.05
C GLN A 362 -10.23 2.24 -2.76
N TRP A 363 -11.22 2.11 -1.89
CA TRP A 363 -12.05 0.91 -1.80
C TRP A 363 -13.47 1.29 -2.19
N GLN A 364 -14.03 0.60 -3.17
CA GLN A 364 -15.31 0.93 -3.77
C GLN A 364 -16.20 -0.30 -3.86
N LEU A 365 -17.46 -0.14 -3.50
CA LEU A 365 -18.54 -1.09 -3.65
C LEU A 365 -19.56 -0.49 -4.63
N ASP A 366 -20.13 -1.32 -5.48
CA ASP A 366 -21.16 -0.91 -6.45
C ASP A 366 -22.30 -1.93 -6.42
N ASP A 367 -23.42 -1.51 -5.84
CA ASP A 367 -24.64 -2.30 -5.64
C ASP A 367 -25.65 -2.10 -6.78
N THR A 368 -25.18 -1.70 -7.97
CA THR A 368 -26.05 -1.59 -9.14
C THR A 368 -26.70 -2.95 -9.42
N GLN A 369 -28.02 -2.96 -9.58
CA GLN A 369 -28.80 -4.19 -9.71
C GLN A 369 -28.26 -5.11 -10.81
N GLY A 370 -27.93 -6.34 -10.44
CA GLY A 370 -27.39 -7.36 -11.36
C GLY A 370 -25.94 -7.12 -11.79
N GLN A 371 -25.26 -6.10 -11.25
CA GLN A 371 -23.93 -5.65 -11.64
C GLN A 371 -23.04 -5.41 -10.41
N LEU A 372 -23.17 -6.28 -9.41
CA LEU A 372 -22.41 -6.20 -8.17
C LEU A 372 -20.90 -6.30 -8.44
N ARG A 373 -20.14 -5.35 -7.88
CA ARG A 373 -18.68 -5.40 -7.94
C ARG A 373 -18.03 -4.74 -6.74
N MET A 374 -16.76 -5.08 -6.55
CA MET A 374 -15.86 -4.39 -5.62
C MET A 374 -14.56 -4.05 -6.33
N ARG A 375 -13.97 -2.91 -5.96
CA ARG A 375 -12.65 -2.48 -6.44
C ARG A 375 -11.80 -1.99 -5.27
N LEU A 376 -10.58 -2.50 -5.18
CA LEU A 376 -9.52 -1.95 -4.34
C LEU A 376 -8.43 -1.41 -5.26
N ALA A 377 -8.11 -0.12 -5.16
CA ALA A 377 -7.22 0.55 -6.11
C ALA A 377 -6.33 1.59 -5.44
N THR A 378 -5.15 1.78 -6.01
CA THR A 378 -4.26 2.93 -5.74
C THR A 378 -3.92 3.60 -7.07
N SER A 379 -3.70 4.92 -7.04
CA SER A 379 -3.20 5.64 -8.23
C SER A 379 -1.82 5.18 -8.65
N LEU A 380 -1.02 4.61 -7.74
CA LEU A 380 0.34 4.19 -8.03
C LEU A 380 0.34 3.04 -9.04
N ALA A 381 0.86 3.33 -10.23
CA ALA A 381 0.93 2.42 -11.38
C ALA A 381 -0.43 1.79 -11.76
N ALA A 382 -1.53 2.52 -11.57
CA ALA A 382 -2.89 2.04 -11.84
C ALA A 382 -3.19 0.65 -11.23
N SER A 383 -2.62 0.39 -10.03
CA SER A 383 -2.67 -0.93 -9.40
C SER A 383 -4.03 -1.16 -8.75
N GLN A 384 -4.70 -2.24 -9.13
CA GLN A 384 -6.06 -2.54 -8.68
C GLN A 384 -6.41 -4.03 -8.66
N LEU A 385 -7.28 -4.36 -7.71
CA LEU A 385 -7.99 -5.61 -7.55
C LEU A 385 -9.47 -5.37 -7.87
N ASN A 386 -10.00 -6.05 -8.88
CA ASN A 386 -11.40 -5.94 -9.27
C ASN A 386 -12.11 -7.29 -9.13
N LEU A 387 -13.32 -7.27 -8.55
CA LEU A 387 -14.14 -8.44 -8.27
C LEU A 387 -15.57 -8.22 -8.75
N GLY A 388 -16.20 -9.25 -9.31
CA GLY A 388 -17.60 -9.23 -9.74
C GLY A 388 -17.78 -8.70 -11.16
N TYR A 389 -18.70 -7.76 -11.35
CA TYR A 389 -19.04 -7.17 -12.65
C TYR A 389 -18.04 -6.07 -13.04
N LEU A 390 -17.07 -6.40 -13.88
CA LEU A 390 -15.97 -5.49 -14.23
C LEU A 390 -16.45 -4.43 -15.23
N ILE A 391 -16.26 -3.15 -14.88
CA ILE A 391 -16.49 -2.02 -15.77
C ILE A 391 -15.27 -1.08 -15.77
N ALA A 392 -15.10 -0.31 -16.84
CA ALA A 392 -14.18 0.81 -16.83
C ALA A 392 -14.72 1.91 -15.90
N GLN A 393 -13.87 2.51 -15.07
CA GLN A 393 -14.23 3.68 -14.28
C GLN A 393 -12.99 4.50 -13.95
N SER A 394 -13.03 5.79 -14.26
CA SER A 394 -12.00 6.72 -13.82
C SER A 394 -12.06 6.84 -12.29
N PRO A 395 -10.94 6.74 -11.57
CA PRO A 395 -10.93 6.66 -10.11
C PRO A 395 -11.57 7.85 -9.37
N GLY A 396 -11.47 9.06 -9.93
CA GLY A 396 -12.11 10.27 -9.39
C GLY A 396 -13.50 10.55 -9.96
N SER A 397 -14.09 9.60 -10.68
CA SER A 397 -15.39 9.76 -11.32
C SER A 397 -16.41 8.81 -10.73
N ALA A 398 -17.60 9.34 -10.42
CA ALA A 398 -18.78 8.57 -10.10
C ALA A 398 -19.41 7.89 -11.34
N GLN A 399 -18.96 8.21 -12.57
CA GLN A 399 -19.49 7.61 -13.79
C GLN A 399 -19.12 6.13 -13.94
N ARG A 400 -20.13 5.31 -14.22
CA ARG A 400 -19.95 3.90 -14.62
C ARG A 400 -19.60 3.87 -16.11
N GLY A 401 -18.45 3.31 -16.47
CA GLY A 401 -18.04 3.15 -17.86
C GLY A 401 -18.50 1.83 -18.48
N SER A 402 -17.85 1.46 -19.58
CA SER A 402 -18.19 0.26 -20.36
C SER A 402 -17.92 -1.03 -19.60
N TYR A 403 -18.76 -2.04 -19.82
CA TYR A 403 -18.53 -3.40 -19.37
C TYR A 403 -17.23 -3.98 -19.93
N ARG A 404 -16.45 -4.64 -19.07
CA ARG A 404 -15.15 -5.26 -19.39
C ARG A 404 -15.13 -6.77 -19.19
N GLY A 405 -16.07 -7.33 -18.43
CA GLY A 405 -16.13 -8.76 -18.13
C GLY A 405 -16.70 -9.03 -16.74
N SER A 406 -16.75 -10.30 -16.34
CA SER A 406 -17.18 -10.69 -14.99
C SER A 406 -16.17 -11.68 -14.40
N GLY A 407 -15.96 -11.62 -13.09
CA GLY A 407 -15.02 -12.48 -12.39
C GLY A 407 -14.02 -11.66 -11.58
N PHE A 408 -12.74 -11.88 -11.83
CA PHE A 408 -11.65 -11.24 -11.10
C PHE A 408 -10.61 -10.68 -12.07
N GLU A 409 -10.07 -9.50 -11.76
CA GLU A 409 -8.92 -8.92 -12.47
C GLU A 409 -7.93 -8.33 -11.46
N LEU A 410 -6.68 -8.78 -11.52
CA LEU A 410 -5.54 -8.10 -10.92
C LEU A 410 -4.79 -7.34 -12.02
N ARG A 411 -4.63 -6.03 -11.86
CA ARG A 411 -3.96 -5.17 -12.84
C ARG A 411 -2.96 -4.24 -12.16
N THR A 412 -1.80 -4.06 -12.79
CA THR A 412 -0.83 -3.00 -12.49
C THR A 412 -0.04 -2.68 -13.76
N ASP A 413 0.36 -1.42 -13.91
CA ASP A 413 1.27 -0.96 -14.96
C ASP A 413 2.75 -1.02 -14.49
N ALA A 414 3.02 -1.54 -13.27
CA ALA A 414 4.34 -1.80 -12.72
C ALA A 414 4.63 -3.32 -12.62
N TRP A 415 5.51 -3.73 -11.70
CA TRP A 415 5.84 -5.15 -11.49
C TRP A 415 4.67 -5.90 -10.85
N ALA A 416 4.30 -7.04 -11.42
CA ALA A 416 3.34 -7.99 -10.85
C ALA A 416 4.07 -9.28 -10.45
N VAL A 417 3.82 -9.77 -9.24
CA VAL A 417 4.41 -11.02 -8.76
C VAL A 417 3.37 -11.85 -8.01
N VAL A 418 3.18 -13.11 -8.42
CA VAL A 418 2.45 -14.14 -7.67
C VAL A 418 3.48 -15.08 -7.04
N ARG A 419 3.50 -15.17 -5.70
CA ARG A 419 4.43 -16.01 -4.93
C ARG A 419 3.65 -16.88 -3.95
N GLY A 420 3.87 -18.18 -3.99
CA GLY A 420 3.47 -19.12 -2.94
C GLY A 420 4.71 -19.84 -2.45
N GLY A 421 5.12 -19.60 -1.19
CA GLY A 421 6.31 -20.23 -0.61
C GLY A 421 6.22 -21.75 -0.51
N GLU A 422 5.01 -22.28 -0.45
CA GLU A 422 4.69 -23.72 -0.45
C GLU A 422 4.18 -24.18 -1.85
N GLY A 423 4.34 -23.34 -2.87
CA GLY A 423 3.96 -23.58 -4.27
C GLY A 423 2.70 -22.84 -4.75
N VAL A 424 2.39 -22.98 -6.05
CA VAL A 424 1.34 -22.25 -6.78
C VAL A 424 0.57 -23.23 -7.69
N LEU A 425 -0.76 -23.19 -7.63
CA LEU A 425 -1.66 -23.92 -8.52
C LEU A 425 -2.35 -22.93 -9.48
N LEU A 426 -2.23 -23.17 -10.79
CA LEU A 426 -2.95 -22.44 -11.84
C LEU A 426 -3.79 -23.44 -12.63
N THR A 427 -5.10 -23.45 -12.40
CA THR A 427 -6.01 -24.45 -12.96
C THR A 427 -7.26 -23.83 -13.59
N THR A 428 -7.81 -24.49 -14.61
CA THR A 428 -9.17 -24.23 -15.12
C THR A 428 -10.20 -25.24 -14.62
N ALA A 429 -9.80 -26.19 -13.76
CA ALA A 429 -10.70 -27.16 -13.16
C ALA A 429 -11.71 -26.45 -12.25
N SER A 430 -13.00 -26.58 -12.57
CA SER A 430 -14.08 -26.01 -11.77
C SER A 430 -14.46 -26.96 -10.65
N ARG A 431 -14.67 -26.43 -9.44
CA ARG A 431 -15.21 -27.22 -8.32
C ARG A 431 -16.73 -27.33 -8.44
N PRO A 432 -17.31 -28.53 -8.53
CA PRO A 432 -18.76 -28.70 -8.65
C PRO A 432 -19.50 -28.45 -7.34
N GLY A 433 -18.82 -28.52 -6.19
CA GLY A 433 -19.42 -28.29 -4.87
C GLY A 433 -19.58 -26.80 -4.53
N GLN A 434 -20.66 -26.47 -3.81
CA GLN A 434 -20.86 -25.16 -3.17
C GLN A 434 -21.21 -25.33 -1.69
N GLY A 435 -20.75 -24.39 -0.85
CA GLY A 435 -21.02 -24.41 0.58
C GLY A 435 -20.55 -25.69 1.26
N SER A 436 -21.41 -26.31 2.07
CA SER A 436 -21.10 -27.53 2.85
C SER A 436 -20.91 -28.80 2.01
N SER A 437 -21.12 -28.74 0.68
CA SER A 437 -20.78 -29.85 -0.22
C SER A 437 -19.31 -29.83 -0.68
N VAL A 438 -18.57 -28.75 -0.42
CA VAL A 438 -17.13 -28.67 -0.65
C VAL A 438 -16.41 -29.38 0.50
N ALA A 439 -15.90 -30.59 0.26
CA ALA A 439 -15.16 -31.37 1.25
C ALA A 439 -13.63 -31.13 1.20
N SER A 440 -13.14 -30.44 0.17
CA SER A 440 -11.72 -30.30 -0.14
C SER A 440 -11.20 -28.87 0.07
N THR A 441 -9.88 -28.72 0.21
CA THR A 441 -9.25 -27.41 0.49
C THR A 441 -8.98 -26.63 -0.78
N GLN A 442 -8.58 -25.36 -0.69
CA GLN A 442 -8.22 -24.53 -1.85
C GLN A 442 -7.08 -25.11 -2.70
N MET A 443 -6.30 -26.06 -2.17
CA MET A 443 -5.20 -26.73 -2.86
C MET A 443 -5.58 -28.09 -3.48
N ASP A 444 -6.88 -28.40 -3.62
CA ASP A 444 -7.35 -29.57 -4.38
C ASP A 444 -6.70 -29.65 -5.77
N THR A 445 -6.03 -30.78 -6.04
CA THR A 445 -5.27 -31.07 -7.25
C THR A 445 -5.74 -32.39 -7.89
N LEU A 446 -6.92 -32.91 -7.54
CA LEU A 446 -7.37 -34.25 -7.97
C LEU A 446 -7.32 -34.45 -9.49
N GLU A 447 -7.74 -33.46 -10.29
CA GLU A 447 -7.69 -33.52 -11.75
C GLU A 447 -6.26 -33.54 -12.29
N ALA A 448 -5.36 -32.75 -11.70
CA ALA A 448 -3.94 -32.71 -12.06
C ALA A 448 -3.25 -34.04 -11.69
N VAL A 449 -3.50 -34.58 -10.50
CA VAL A 449 -3.03 -35.90 -10.04
C VAL A 449 -3.53 -37.00 -10.97
N GLY A 450 -4.81 -36.97 -11.35
CA GLY A 450 -5.40 -37.95 -12.28
C GLY A 450 -4.76 -37.90 -13.66
N SER A 451 -4.50 -36.70 -14.19
CA SER A 451 -3.83 -36.50 -15.48
C SER A 451 -2.39 -36.99 -15.45
N LEU A 452 -1.64 -36.72 -14.37
CA LEU A 452 -0.27 -37.20 -14.20
C LEU A 452 -0.20 -38.73 -14.00
N LYS A 453 -1.15 -39.33 -13.30
CA LYS A 453 -1.29 -40.81 -13.23
C LYS A 453 -1.59 -41.43 -14.60
N ALA A 454 -2.31 -40.74 -15.47
CA ALA A 454 -2.55 -41.21 -16.83
C ALA A 454 -1.28 -41.09 -17.71
N ALA A 455 -0.54 -39.98 -17.60
CA ALA A 455 0.75 -39.81 -18.27
C ALA A 455 1.76 -40.87 -17.83
N GLN A 456 1.85 -41.13 -16.51
CA GLN A 456 2.75 -42.17 -15.97
C GLN A 456 2.46 -43.55 -16.55
N ARG A 457 1.18 -43.95 -16.62
CA ARG A 457 0.79 -45.25 -17.19
C ARG A 457 1.13 -45.35 -18.69
N LEU A 458 0.98 -44.25 -19.44
CA LEU A 458 1.36 -44.20 -20.84
C LEU A 458 2.87 -44.40 -21.00
N ASP A 459 3.67 -43.63 -20.25
CA ASP A 459 5.12 -43.66 -20.35
C ASP A 459 5.67 -45.03 -19.93
N GLU A 460 5.14 -45.63 -18.87
CA GLU A 460 5.46 -47.01 -18.47
C GLU A 460 5.14 -48.03 -19.58
N ALA A 461 3.96 -47.95 -20.20
CA ALA A 461 3.56 -48.89 -21.26
C ALA A 461 4.44 -48.76 -22.52
N VAL A 462 4.75 -47.53 -22.94
CA VAL A 462 5.63 -47.28 -24.09
C VAL A 462 7.05 -47.75 -23.79
N LEU A 463 7.57 -47.45 -22.59
CA LEU A 463 8.93 -47.84 -22.19
C LEU A 463 9.09 -49.36 -22.12
N GLU A 464 8.12 -50.08 -21.55
CA GLU A 464 8.14 -51.55 -21.50
C GLU A 464 8.16 -52.15 -22.91
N SER A 465 7.39 -51.59 -23.85
CA SER A 465 7.42 -52.03 -25.24
C SER A 465 8.79 -51.78 -25.90
N ALA A 466 9.39 -50.62 -25.63
CA ALA A 466 10.70 -50.23 -26.14
C ALA A 466 11.79 -51.16 -25.58
N LYS A 467 11.76 -51.48 -24.28
CA LYS A 467 12.68 -52.43 -23.63
C LYS A 467 12.56 -53.82 -24.25
N ALA A 468 11.35 -54.31 -24.53
CA ALA A 468 11.13 -55.61 -25.15
C ALA A 468 11.73 -55.70 -26.57
N GLN A 469 11.82 -54.58 -27.28
CA GLN A 469 12.45 -54.47 -28.61
C GLN A 469 13.91 -53.97 -28.57
N GLN A 470 14.54 -53.97 -27.38
CA GLN A 470 15.91 -53.52 -27.17
C GLN A 470 16.20 -52.07 -27.63
N ALA A 471 15.16 -51.22 -27.70
CA ALA A 471 15.32 -49.81 -27.99
C ALA A 471 15.92 -49.05 -26.79
N LEU A 472 16.56 -47.91 -27.07
CA LEU A 472 17.14 -47.03 -26.05
C LEU A 472 16.02 -46.44 -25.16
N THR A 473 16.20 -46.52 -23.85
CA THR A 473 15.22 -46.09 -22.83
C THR A 473 15.91 -45.41 -21.64
N SER A 474 15.18 -44.60 -20.87
CA SER A 474 15.68 -43.95 -19.65
C SER A 474 14.80 -44.28 -18.45
N GLU A 475 15.32 -45.09 -17.53
CA GLU A 475 14.60 -45.41 -16.27
C GLU A 475 14.52 -44.19 -15.33
N ALA A 476 15.52 -43.32 -15.37
CA ALA A 476 15.55 -42.08 -14.59
C ALA A 476 14.39 -41.14 -14.95
N ALA A 477 13.97 -41.10 -16.22
CA ALA A 477 12.83 -40.31 -16.64
C ALA A 477 11.52 -40.79 -15.98
N VAL A 478 11.25 -42.10 -16.02
CA VAL A 478 10.03 -42.66 -15.39
C VAL A 478 10.06 -42.46 -13.87
N GLN A 479 11.22 -42.58 -13.23
CA GLN A 479 11.33 -42.32 -11.80
C GLN A 479 11.04 -40.84 -11.46
N ALA A 480 11.54 -39.89 -12.25
CA ALA A 480 11.30 -38.46 -12.00
C ALA A 480 9.80 -38.11 -12.06
N GLN A 481 9.05 -38.74 -12.97
CA GLN A 481 7.61 -38.55 -13.08
C GLN A 481 6.86 -39.08 -11.83
N LYS A 482 7.27 -40.23 -11.30
CA LYS A 482 6.75 -40.78 -10.03
C LYS A 482 7.03 -39.87 -8.86
N ASP A 483 8.24 -39.32 -8.79
CA ASP A 483 8.65 -38.42 -7.71
C ASP A 483 7.82 -37.13 -7.72
N VAL A 484 7.59 -36.53 -8.90
CA VAL A 484 6.71 -35.35 -9.04
C VAL A 484 5.27 -35.67 -8.64
N LEU A 485 4.72 -36.81 -9.06
CA LEU A 485 3.38 -37.24 -8.68
C LEU A 485 3.25 -37.37 -7.15
N ALA A 486 4.22 -38.00 -6.48
CA ALA A 486 4.20 -38.16 -5.03
C ALA A 486 4.22 -36.82 -4.28
N LEU A 487 4.85 -35.78 -4.86
CA LEU A 487 4.87 -34.43 -4.29
C LEU A 487 3.52 -33.71 -4.37
N ILE A 488 2.61 -34.10 -5.25
CA ILE A 488 1.30 -33.43 -5.40
C ILE A 488 0.13 -34.27 -4.88
N ASP A 489 0.33 -35.56 -4.68
CA ASP A 489 -0.70 -36.49 -4.22
C ASP A 489 -0.89 -36.39 -2.70
N PRO A 490 -2.08 -36.01 -2.21
CA PRO A 490 -2.36 -35.88 -0.79
C PRO A 490 -2.27 -37.19 -0.01
N GLU A 491 -2.37 -38.35 -0.65
CA GLU A 491 -2.20 -39.62 0.08
C GLU A 491 -0.71 -39.91 0.36
N GLU A 492 0.19 -39.32 -0.42
CA GLU A 492 1.64 -39.52 -0.38
C GLU A 492 2.37 -38.36 0.34
N LYS A 493 3.23 -37.60 -0.36
CA LYS A 493 4.00 -36.44 0.18
C LYS A 493 3.29 -35.11 -0.05
N GLY A 494 2.25 -35.06 -0.88
CA GLY A 494 1.44 -33.88 -1.15
C GLY A 494 0.47 -33.54 -0.01
N LYS A 495 0.87 -33.76 1.25
CA LYS A 495 0.02 -33.54 2.41
C LYS A 495 0.68 -32.70 3.49
N HIS A 496 -0.14 -32.01 4.25
CA HIS A 496 0.28 -31.40 5.49
C HIS A 496 0.36 -32.44 6.61
N GLU A 497 1.54 -32.63 7.19
CA GLU A 497 1.76 -33.49 8.38
C GLU A 497 1.46 -32.77 9.71
N GLY A 498 1.22 -31.45 9.67
CA GLY A 498 0.98 -30.61 10.83
C GLY A 498 0.43 -29.23 10.45
N ALA A 499 0.44 -28.29 11.41
CA ALA A 499 -0.13 -26.96 11.21
C ALA A 499 0.62 -26.13 10.14
N VAL A 500 -0.14 -25.39 9.33
CA VAL A 500 0.35 -24.49 8.29
C VAL A 500 0.36 -23.08 8.85
N ASN A 501 1.54 -22.55 9.15
CA ASN A 501 1.69 -21.19 9.70
C ASN A 501 0.78 -20.94 10.93
N GLY A 502 0.68 -21.93 11.82
CA GLY A 502 -0.16 -21.87 13.03
C GLY A 502 -1.63 -22.27 12.83
N GLN A 503 -2.08 -22.61 11.62
CA GLN A 503 -3.43 -23.10 11.33
C GLN A 503 -3.42 -24.62 11.22
N GLU A 504 -4.32 -25.33 11.90
CA GLU A 504 -4.44 -26.78 11.73
C GLU A 504 -4.82 -27.13 10.27
N ALA A 505 -4.13 -28.11 9.70
CA ALA A 505 -4.47 -28.64 8.38
C ALA A 505 -5.71 -29.52 8.50
N LEU A 506 -6.88 -28.97 8.13
CA LEU A 506 -8.17 -29.63 8.30
C LEU A 506 -8.98 -29.63 6.99
N LYS A 507 -9.76 -30.69 6.78
CA LYS A 507 -10.78 -30.78 5.73
C LYS A 507 -12.18 -30.79 6.32
N ALA A 508 -13.18 -30.43 5.54
CA ALA A 508 -14.57 -30.59 5.95
C ALA A 508 -15.02 -32.04 5.75
N LYS A 509 -15.79 -32.58 6.70
CA LYS A 509 -16.49 -33.85 6.50
C LYS A 509 -17.51 -33.68 5.37
N GLN A 510 -17.65 -34.69 4.53
CA GLN A 510 -18.57 -34.63 3.38
C GLN A 510 -20.00 -34.31 3.84
N GLY A 511 -20.55 -33.20 3.33
CA GLY A 511 -21.92 -32.76 3.63
C GLY A 511 -22.11 -32.13 5.01
N ALA A 512 -21.05 -31.88 5.77
CA ALA A 512 -21.10 -31.28 7.10
C ALA A 512 -20.13 -30.10 7.24
N ARG A 513 -20.37 -29.22 8.23
CA ARG A 513 -19.45 -28.14 8.59
C ARG A 513 -18.30 -28.63 9.49
N ASP A 514 -18.50 -29.77 10.16
CA ASP A 514 -17.51 -30.36 11.04
C ASP A 514 -16.24 -30.72 10.28
N LEU A 515 -15.10 -30.49 10.90
CA LEU A 515 -13.79 -30.76 10.33
C LEU A 515 -13.37 -32.21 10.60
N ASP A 516 -12.66 -32.81 9.64
CA ASP A 516 -12.01 -34.10 9.74
C ASP A 516 -10.49 -33.91 9.76
N GLY A 517 -9.89 -34.06 10.94
CA GLY A 517 -8.43 -34.00 11.12
C GLY A 517 -7.70 -35.29 10.74
N SER A 518 -8.42 -36.36 10.37
CA SER A 518 -7.80 -37.62 9.91
C SER A 518 -7.63 -37.68 8.39
N ALA A 519 -8.36 -36.85 7.65
CA ALA A 519 -8.28 -36.80 6.19
C ALA A 519 -6.99 -36.08 5.74
N PRO A 520 -6.24 -36.63 4.76
CA PRO A 520 -5.05 -35.97 4.25
C PRO A 520 -5.42 -34.66 3.56
N VAL A 521 -4.73 -33.57 3.92
CA VAL A 521 -5.00 -32.22 3.41
C VAL A 521 -4.03 -31.89 2.27
N GLU A 522 -4.53 -31.45 1.12
CA GLU A 522 -3.69 -31.18 -0.04
C GLU A 522 -2.63 -30.14 0.21
N LYS A 523 -1.40 -30.45 -0.23
CA LYS A 523 -0.21 -29.62 -0.22
C LYS A 523 0.66 -30.02 -1.42
N PHE A 524 1.56 -29.15 -1.85
CA PHE A 524 2.75 -29.62 -2.54
C PHE A 524 3.85 -30.00 -1.54
N GLY A 525 4.39 -31.21 -1.64
CA GLY A 525 5.49 -31.73 -0.83
C GLY A 525 6.81 -30.97 -1.04
N ALA A 526 6.88 -30.14 -2.08
CA ALA A 526 7.92 -29.15 -2.36
C ALA A 526 7.28 -27.88 -2.97
N PRO A 527 7.98 -26.73 -3.02
CA PRO A 527 7.46 -25.53 -3.68
C PRO A 527 7.34 -25.69 -5.20
N LEU A 528 6.21 -26.26 -5.65
CA LEU A 528 5.93 -26.55 -7.06
C LEU A 528 5.05 -25.47 -7.70
N VAL A 529 5.20 -25.28 -9.01
CA VAL A 529 4.19 -24.59 -9.82
C VAL A 529 3.50 -25.63 -10.68
N VAL A 530 2.24 -25.93 -10.35
CA VAL A 530 1.40 -26.85 -11.12
C VAL A 530 0.46 -26.03 -12.00
N MET A 531 0.52 -26.28 -13.30
CA MET A 531 -0.39 -25.69 -14.29
C MET A 531 -1.16 -26.81 -14.98
N ASP A 532 -2.48 -26.78 -14.88
CA ASP A 532 -3.36 -27.74 -15.54
C ASP A 532 -4.56 -27.05 -16.19
N SER A 533 -5.11 -27.67 -17.22
CA SER A 533 -6.31 -27.20 -17.87
C SER A 533 -7.18 -28.37 -18.30
N THR A 534 -8.48 -28.18 -18.19
CA THR A 534 -9.50 -29.11 -18.69
C THR A 534 -9.64 -29.10 -20.21
N SER A 535 -8.93 -28.20 -20.92
CA SER A 535 -8.98 -28.09 -22.37
C SER A 535 -7.61 -27.88 -23.03
N THR A 536 -7.02 -26.68 -22.94
CA THR A 536 -5.79 -26.37 -23.69
C THR A 536 -4.91 -25.40 -22.93
N VAL A 537 -3.60 -25.68 -22.92
CA VAL A 537 -2.55 -24.77 -22.47
C VAL A 537 -1.72 -24.36 -23.70
N ASN A 538 -1.49 -23.06 -23.90
CA ASN A 538 -0.74 -22.53 -25.04
C ASN A 538 0.45 -21.69 -24.56
N TRP A 539 1.64 -21.97 -25.09
CA TRP A 539 2.86 -21.20 -24.83
C TRP A 539 3.33 -20.55 -26.13
N ALA A 540 2.97 -19.29 -26.35
CA ALA A 540 3.27 -18.55 -27.56
C ALA A 540 4.12 -17.31 -27.27
N SER A 541 5.11 -17.06 -28.12
CA SER A 541 5.99 -15.88 -28.07
C SER A 541 6.28 -15.42 -29.50
N PRO A 542 6.21 -14.12 -29.81
CA PRO A 542 6.61 -13.60 -31.12
C PRO A 542 8.14 -13.64 -31.33
N ALA A 543 8.92 -13.83 -30.26
CA ALA A 543 10.37 -13.89 -30.32
C ALA A 543 10.89 -15.31 -30.03
N SER A 544 10.93 -15.71 -28.75
CA SER A 544 11.45 -17.01 -28.35
C SER A 544 10.73 -17.55 -27.12
N THR A 545 10.60 -18.88 -27.07
CA THR A 545 10.20 -19.66 -25.90
C THR A 545 11.36 -20.58 -25.55
N VAL A 546 11.85 -20.53 -24.31
CA VAL A 546 12.97 -21.36 -23.83
C VAL A 546 12.48 -22.27 -22.72
N LEU A 547 12.77 -23.57 -22.84
CA LEU A 547 12.49 -24.58 -21.82
C LEU A 547 13.81 -25.20 -21.38
N PHE A 548 14.09 -25.13 -20.09
CA PHE A 548 15.30 -25.67 -19.49
C PHE A 548 14.92 -26.45 -18.23
N ALA A 549 15.47 -27.65 -18.11
CA ALA A 549 15.47 -28.43 -16.89
C ALA A 549 16.91 -28.86 -16.60
N GLY A 550 17.36 -28.67 -15.36
CA GLY A 550 18.69 -29.13 -14.93
C GLY A 550 18.81 -30.66 -14.85
N GLU A 551 17.66 -31.36 -14.81
CA GLU A 551 17.57 -32.81 -14.76
C GLU A 551 16.72 -33.35 -15.92
N GLN A 552 15.39 -33.36 -15.80
CA GLN A 552 14.49 -34.03 -16.75
C GLN A 552 13.50 -33.05 -17.40
N LEU A 553 13.36 -33.12 -18.72
CA LEU A 553 12.29 -32.46 -19.50
C LEU A 553 11.50 -33.53 -20.26
N GLN A 554 10.19 -33.62 -20.02
CA GLN A 554 9.34 -34.71 -20.54
C GLN A 554 8.14 -34.18 -21.30
N TRP A 555 7.82 -34.84 -22.41
CA TRP A 555 6.69 -34.53 -23.29
C TRP A 555 5.91 -35.82 -23.52
N SER A 556 4.81 -36.00 -22.79
CA SER A 556 3.97 -37.21 -22.88
C SER A 556 2.62 -36.85 -23.51
N THR A 557 2.25 -37.52 -24.60
CA THR A 557 1.01 -37.28 -25.35
C THR A 557 0.26 -38.58 -25.59
N GLN A 558 -1.01 -38.66 -25.19
CA GLN A 558 -1.84 -39.87 -25.40
C GLN A 558 -2.27 -40.10 -26.86
N SER A 559 -2.25 -39.05 -27.69
CA SER A 559 -2.52 -39.12 -29.14
C SER A 559 -1.25 -38.69 -29.89
N ASP A 560 -1.31 -37.59 -30.63
CA ASP A 560 -0.24 -37.20 -31.57
C ASP A 560 0.68 -36.12 -30.99
N LEU A 561 1.98 -36.23 -31.30
CA LEU A 561 2.98 -35.19 -31.08
C LEU A 561 3.40 -34.61 -32.43
N HIS A 562 3.21 -33.29 -32.61
CA HIS A 562 3.63 -32.57 -33.82
C HIS A 562 4.80 -31.64 -33.53
N LEU A 563 5.91 -31.84 -34.25
CA LEU A 563 7.08 -30.96 -34.22
C LEU A 563 7.31 -30.42 -35.63
N ALA A 564 7.20 -29.10 -35.80
CA ALA A 564 7.39 -28.44 -37.09
C ALA A 564 8.17 -27.14 -36.93
N ALA A 565 9.10 -26.87 -37.85
CA ALA A 565 9.80 -25.61 -37.95
C ALA A 565 9.88 -25.17 -39.42
N ALA A 566 9.73 -23.87 -39.67
CA ALA A 566 9.87 -23.31 -41.02
C ALA A 566 11.31 -23.40 -41.56
N HIS A 567 12.29 -23.53 -40.66
CA HIS A 567 13.70 -23.63 -41.01
C HIS A 567 14.27 -24.97 -40.53
N THR A 568 14.75 -25.05 -39.29
CA THR A 568 15.50 -26.20 -38.81
C THR A 568 14.87 -26.79 -37.56
N VAL A 569 14.69 -28.11 -37.55
CA VAL A 569 14.51 -28.92 -36.34
C VAL A 569 15.82 -29.65 -36.10
N SER A 570 16.45 -29.45 -34.93
CA SER A 570 17.71 -30.09 -34.56
C SER A 570 17.56 -30.82 -33.22
N SER A 571 18.00 -32.07 -33.16
CA SER A 571 18.07 -32.87 -31.94
C SER A 571 19.51 -33.32 -31.74
N VAL A 572 20.09 -32.99 -30.58
CA VAL A 572 21.49 -33.30 -30.26
C VAL A 572 21.52 -33.88 -28.85
N SER A 573 21.99 -35.13 -28.72
CA SER A 573 22.19 -35.80 -27.43
C SER A 573 23.68 -36.04 -27.19
N ALA A 574 24.12 -35.92 -25.93
CA ALA A 574 25.50 -36.22 -25.55
C ALA A 574 25.76 -37.73 -25.37
N GLU A 575 24.78 -38.46 -24.85
CA GLU A 575 24.91 -39.89 -24.53
C GLU A 575 24.20 -40.77 -25.56
N ALA A 576 22.88 -40.59 -25.72
CA ALA A 576 22.08 -41.46 -26.57
C ALA A 576 20.88 -40.72 -27.19
N THR A 577 20.52 -41.10 -28.42
CA THR A 577 19.28 -40.69 -29.10
C THR A 577 18.59 -41.94 -29.66
N GLY A 578 17.30 -42.14 -29.35
CA GLY A 578 16.50 -43.24 -29.87
C GLY A 578 15.31 -42.73 -30.68
N LEU A 579 14.99 -43.41 -31.78
CA LEU A 579 13.74 -43.28 -32.52
C LEU A 579 13.07 -44.66 -32.54
N TYR A 580 11.92 -44.78 -31.88
CA TYR A 580 11.23 -46.04 -31.70
C TYR A 580 9.72 -45.87 -31.95
N THR A 581 9.11 -46.86 -32.60
CA THR A 581 7.66 -46.97 -32.77
C THR A 581 7.27 -48.42 -32.48
N TYR A 582 6.24 -48.63 -31.66
CA TYR A 582 5.77 -49.98 -31.32
C TYR A 582 4.97 -50.61 -32.47
N GLU A 583 4.01 -49.84 -33.01
CA GLU A 583 3.19 -50.21 -34.15
C GLU A 583 3.33 -49.13 -35.22
N GLY A 584 3.36 -49.50 -36.51
CA GLY A 584 3.64 -48.57 -37.62
C GLY A 584 5.10 -48.63 -38.11
N GLY A 585 5.64 -47.49 -38.55
CA GLY A 585 7.00 -47.42 -39.09
C GLY A 585 7.61 -46.01 -39.02
N VAL A 586 8.93 -45.93 -39.15
CA VAL A 586 9.67 -44.66 -39.21
C VAL A 586 9.90 -44.28 -40.67
N GLN A 587 9.60 -43.03 -41.03
CA GLN A 587 9.82 -42.51 -42.38
C GLN A 587 10.69 -41.25 -42.33
N ALA A 588 11.70 -41.19 -43.21
CA ALA A 588 12.57 -40.02 -43.37
C ALA A 588 12.64 -39.63 -44.86
N PHE A 589 12.16 -38.43 -45.18
CA PHE A 589 12.12 -37.89 -46.54
C PHE A 589 12.87 -36.55 -46.61
N ALA A 590 13.75 -36.40 -47.58
CA ALA A 590 14.29 -35.10 -47.98
C ALA A 590 13.69 -34.72 -49.34
N GLY A 591 12.82 -33.70 -49.37
CA GLY A 591 12.15 -33.27 -50.60
C GLY A 591 13.08 -32.57 -51.59
N ASN A 592 14.01 -31.76 -51.08
CA ASN A 592 15.04 -31.06 -51.85
C ASN A 592 16.37 -31.14 -51.09
N GLY A 593 17.10 -32.25 -51.25
CA GLY A 593 18.37 -32.49 -50.58
C GLY A 593 18.62 -33.97 -50.29
N PRO A 594 19.80 -34.33 -49.78
CA PRO A 594 20.12 -35.71 -49.41
C PRO A 594 19.57 -36.08 -48.03
N VAL A 595 19.24 -37.36 -47.84
CA VAL A 595 19.21 -38.00 -46.52
C VAL A 595 20.58 -38.65 -46.31
N SER A 596 21.30 -38.28 -45.24
CA SER A 596 22.63 -38.82 -44.93
C SER A 596 22.66 -39.55 -43.59
N LEU A 597 23.15 -40.79 -43.58
CA LEU A 597 23.43 -41.57 -42.38
C LEU A 597 24.93 -41.84 -42.31
N GLN A 598 25.58 -41.52 -41.19
CA GLN A 598 27.03 -41.63 -41.04
C GLN A 598 27.39 -42.12 -39.64
N ALA A 599 28.34 -43.05 -39.55
CA ALA A 599 29.03 -43.43 -38.32
C ALA A 599 30.54 -43.25 -38.57
N HIS A 600 31.23 -42.49 -37.71
CA HIS A 600 32.63 -42.12 -37.93
C HIS A 600 33.64 -43.02 -37.22
N THR A 601 33.39 -43.31 -35.94
CA THR A 601 34.30 -44.08 -35.09
C THR A 601 33.93 -45.55 -35.01
N ASP A 602 32.66 -45.88 -35.26
CA ASP A 602 32.11 -47.22 -35.07
C ASP A 602 31.27 -47.66 -36.28
N GLN A 603 30.74 -48.88 -36.22
CA GLN A 603 29.95 -49.51 -37.26
C GLN A 603 28.62 -48.76 -37.50
N LEU A 604 28.29 -48.55 -38.78
CA LEU A 604 26.92 -48.29 -39.22
C LEU A 604 26.26 -49.64 -39.51
N GLU A 605 25.19 -49.97 -38.79
CA GLU A 605 24.45 -51.22 -38.96
C GLU A 605 23.04 -50.97 -39.50
N ILE A 606 22.63 -51.73 -40.53
CA ILE A 606 21.27 -51.72 -41.09
C ILE A 606 20.78 -53.17 -41.09
N LEU A 607 19.84 -53.48 -40.19
CA LEU A 607 19.30 -54.82 -40.01
C LEU A 607 17.85 -54.90 -40.49
N ALA A 608 17.50 -55.99 -41.18
CA ALA A 608 16.13 -56.32 -41.51
C ALA A 608 15.93 -57.84 -41.43
N ASP A 609 14.89 -58.29 -40.72
CA ASP A 609 14.53 -59.71 -40.63
C ASP A 609 14.04 -60.29 -41.99
N LYS A 610 13.48 -59.42 -42.83
CA LYS A 610 12.99 -59.79 -44.16
C LYS A 610 13.96 -59.37 -45.25
N GLU A 611 13.84 -58.15 -45.73
CA GLU A 611 14.59 -57.67 -46.90
C GLU A 611 15.09 -56.24 -46.68
N VAL A 612 16.26 -55.96 -47.25
CA VAL A 612 16.78 -54.60 -47.43
C VAL A 612 16.73 -54.30 -48.91
N ILE A 613 15.90 -53.32 -49.31
CA ILE A 613 15.75 -52.89 -50.70
C ILE A 613 16.50 -51.57 -50.89
N VAL A 614 17.52 -51.56 -51.75
CA VAL A 614 18.25 -50.35 -52.17
C VAL A 614 17.99 -50.16 -53.66
N ILE A 615 17.33 -49.05 -54.02
CA ILE A 615 16.96 -48.73 -55.41
C ILE A 615 17.52 -47.36 -55.77
N SER A 616 18.27 -47.29 -56.87
CA SER A 616 18.55 -46.04 -57.58
C SER A 616 17.78 -46.07 -58.90
N VAL A 617 16.87 -45.10 -59.10
CA VAL A 617 15.96 -45.09 -60.26
C VAL A 617 16.61 -44.50 -61.51
N ASN A 618 17.42 -43.45 -61.35
CA ASN A 618 17.92 -42.65 -62.47
C ASN A 618 19.41 -42.78 -62.73
N ASP A 619 20.20 -43.22 -61.75
CA ASP A 619 21.66 -43.13 -61.81
C ASP A 619 22.29 -44.45 -61.35
N CYS A 620 23.00 -44.47 -60.21
CA CYS A 620 23.74 -45.63 -59.76
C CYS A 620 23.57 -45.91 -58.26
N ILE A 621 23.91 -47.14 -57.86
CA ILE A 621 24.21 -47.53 -56.48
C ILE A 621 25.71 -47.78 -56.42
N GLU A 622 26.41 -47.07 -55.55
CA GLU A 622 27.86 -47.18 -55.40
C GLU A 622 28.23 -47.73 -54.01
N ILE A 623 28.90 -48.88 -53.98
CA ILE A 623 29.41 -49.50 -52.75
C ILE A 623 30.93 -49.44 -52.80
N LYS A 624 31.53 -48.68 -51.87
CA LYS A 624 32.98 -48.47 -51.77
C LYS A 624 33.49 -48.99 -50.43
N ALA A 625 34.60 -49.72 -50.45
CA ALA A 625 35.34 -50.09 -49.25
C ALA A 625 36.84 -49.99 -49.51
N LYS A 626 37.62 -49.61 -48.49
CA LYS A 626 39.09 -49.50 -48.61
C LYS A 626 39.78 -50.86 -48.70
N GLN A 627 39.24 -51.87 -48.03
CA GLN A 627 39.83 -53.21 -47.95
C GLN A 627 38.99 -54.25 -48.70
N LYS A 628 37.71 -54.38 -48.33
CA LYS A 628 36.93 -55.54 -48.72
C LYS A 628 35.44 -55.25 -48.90
N ILE A 629 34.84 -55.80 -49.95
CA ILE A 629 33.38 -55.90 -50.15
C ILE A 629 33.03 -57.38 -50.30
N VAL A 630 32.03 -57.87 -49.57
CA VAL A 630 31.53 -59.25 -49.68
C VAL A 630 30.04 -59.20 -49.98
N LEU A 631 29.64 -59.75 -51.12
CA LEU A 631 28.25 -60.01 -51.46
C LEU A 631 28.03 -61.52 -51.34
N GLN A 632 27.24 -61.95 -50.37
CA GLN A 632 27.05 -63.37 -50.08
C GLN A 632 25.57 -63.75 -50.10
N ALA A 633 25.26 -64.86 -50.76
CA ALA A 633 23.94 -65.48 -50.78
C ALA A 633 24.10 -66.99 -50.54
N GLY A 634 23.82 -67.44 -49.31
CA GLY A 634 24.06 -68.82 -48.88
C GLY A 634 25.54 -69.21 -49.00
N GLN A 635 25.81 -70.28 -49.75
CA GLN A 635 27.18 -70.78 -50.02
C GLN A 635 27.84 -70.12 -51.24
N SER A 636 27.17 -69.18 -51.91
CA SER A 636 27.74 -68.43 -53.05
C SER A 636 28.17 -67.03 -52.60
N SER A 637 29.33 -66.56 -53.05
CA SER A 637 29.79 -65.20 -52.76
C SER A 637 30.59 -64.57 -53.90
N VAL A 638 30.53 -63.24 -53.95
CA VAL A 638 31.42 -62.38 -54.72
C VAL A 638 32.19 -61.54 -53.71
N THR A 639 33.49 -61.73 -53.64
CA THR A 639 34.38 -60.98 -52.74
C THR A 639 35.33 -60.12 -53.55
N LEU A 640 35.33 -58.81 -53.29
CA LEU A 640 36.33 -57.87 -53.75
C LEU A 640 37.29 -57.59 -52.59
N ASP A 641 38.56 -57.95 -52.71
CA ASP A 641 39.57 -57.82 -51.65
C ASP A 641 40.87 -57.25 -52.23
N GLY A 642 41.11 -55.96 -52.02
CA GLY A 642 42.18 -55.20 -52.67
C GLY A 642 42.10 -55.28 -54.20
N SER A 643 43.09 -55.92 -54.84
CA SER A 643 43.15 -56.14 -56.29
C SER A 643 42.52 -57.44 -56.77
N ASN A 644 41.94 -58.25 -55.87
CA ASN A 644 41.39 -59.57 -56.20
C ASN A 644 39.86 -59.55 -56.27
N ILE A 645 39.30 -60.27 -57.25
CA ILE A 645 37.88 -60.58 -57.34
C ILE A 645 37.73 -62.11 -57.25
N THR A 646 37.03 -62.58 -56.22
CA THR A 646 36.82 -64.02 -55.96
C THR A 646 35.35 -64.35 -56.09
N PHE A 647 35.02 -65.25 -57.02
CA PHE A 647 33.71 -65.88 -57.13
C PHE A 647 33.79 -67.27 -56.49
N ALA A 648 33.09 -67.49 -55.38
CA ALA A 648 33.00 -68.80 -54.74
C ALA A 648 31.57 -69.31 -54.86
N CYS A 649 31.35 -70.42 -55.56
CA CYS A 649 30.07 -71.09 -55.64
C CYS A 649 30.25 -72.61 -55.72
N PRO A 650 29.54 -73.43 -54.92
CA PRO A 650 29.63 -74.89 -54.99
C PRO A 650 28.96 -75.49 -56.24
N GLY A 651 28.16 -74.71 -56.97
CA GLY A 651 27.51 -75.11 -58.23
C GLY A 651 28.24 -74.61 -59.48
N ASN A 652 27.59 -74.71 -60.63
CA ASN A 652 28.15 -74.26 -61.91
C ASN A 652 28.20 -72.73 -62.02
N PHE A 653 29.39 -72.17 -62.19
CA PHE A 653 29.57 -70.78 -62.61
C PHE A 653 29.29 -70.66 -64.12
N THR A 654 28.15 -70.06 -64.49
CA THR A 654 27.71 -69.96 -65.89
C THR A 654 27.76 -68.50 -66.35
N VAL A 655 28.63 -68.19 -67.32
CA VAL A 655 28.72 -66.87 -67.95
C VAL A 655 28.14 -66.96 -69.36
N LYS A 656 27.10 -66.19 -69.67
CA LYS A 656 26.42 -66.21 -70.98
C LYS A 656 26.72 -64.93 -71.76
N GLY A 657 27.74 -64.95 -72.63
CA GLY A 657 28.09 -63.84 -73.54
C GLY A 657 28.56 -64.34 -74.91
N GLY A 658 28.36 -63.54 -75.97
CA GLY A 658 28.73 -63.91 -77.35
C GLY A 658 30.23 -63.85 -77.67
N LYS A 659 31.05 -63.29 -76.77
CA LYS A 659 32.52 -63.24 -76.86
C LYS A 659 33.11 -63.05 -75.46
N HIS A 660 34.05 -63.91 -75.07
CA HIS A 660 34.80 -63.80 -73.83
C HIS A 660 36.25 -63.49 -74.17
N ILE A 661 36.62 -62.21 -74.10
CA ILE A 661 37.98 -61.75 -74.38
C ILE A 661 38.72 -61.73 -73.03
N PHE A 662 39.57 -62.71 -72.81
CA PHE A 662 40.64 -62.63 -71.83
C PHE A 662 41.88 -62.25 -72.61
N ASP A 663 42.22 -60.96 -72.62
CA ASP A 663 43.43 -60.50 -73.30
C ASP A 663 44.66 -61.18 -72.69
N GLU A 664 45.70 -61.38 -73.50
CA GLU A 664 46.94 -62.03 -73.09
C GLU A 664 47.53 -61.38 -71.84
N ALA A 665 48.02 -62.21 -70.92
CA ALA A 665 48.61 -61.78 -69.66
C ALA A 665 49.59 -60.61 -69.85
N GLY A 666 49.37 -59.52 -69.13
CA GLY A 666 50.43 -58.58 -68.82
C GLY A 666 51.56 -59.35 -68.13
N ARG A 667 52.62 -59.65 -68.88
CA ARG A 667 53.78 -60.40 -68.41
C ARG A 667 54.56 -59.53 -67.42
N GLN A 668 54.14 -59.51 -66.15
CA GLN A 668 54.99 -59.09 -65.06
C GLN A 668 56.01 -60.21 -64.80
N VAL A 669 57.24 -59.98 -65.24
CA VAL A 669 58.38 -60.81 -64.86
C VAL A 669 58.53 -60.71 -63.34
N ALA A 670 58.57 -61.85 -62.66
CA ALA A 670 58.90 -61.92 -61.25
C ALA A 670 60.25 -61.24 -61.01
N ASN A 671 60.27 -60.16 -60.24
CA ASN A 671 61.49 -59.46 -59.87
C ASN A 671 62.19 -60.25 -58.74
N LEU A 672 63.09 -61.15 -59.13
CA LEU A 672 64.14 -61.66 -58.27
C LEU A 672 65.12 -60.52 -57.99
N ALA A 673 65.39 -60.24 -56.72
CA ALA A 673 66.23 -59.13 -56.29
C ALA A 673 67.68 -59.29 -56.76
N MET A 674 68.22 -58.31 -57.49
CA MET A 674 69.64 -57.91 -57.42
C MET A 674 69.85 -56.42 -57.78
N LEU A 675 70.50 -55.74 -56.81
CA LEU A 675 71.41 -54.56 -56.78
C LEU A 675 71.53 -53.53 -57.94
N PRO A 676 71.90 -52.27 -57.60
CA PRO A 676 71.55 -51.05 -58.32
C PRO A 676 72.62 -50.59 -59.33
N GLY A 677 72.18 -49.95 -60.42
CA GLY A 677 73.07 -49.22 -61.34
C GLY A 677 72.39 -48.70 -62.61
N GLU A 678 71.97 -47.43 -62.57
CA GLU A 678 71.90 -46.37 -63.61
C GLU A 678 71.17 -46.65 -64.96
N LEU A 679 70.44 -45.72 -65.59
CA LEU A 679 70.64 -44.27 -65.81
C LEU A 679 69.31 -43.49 -65.75
N GLN A 680 69.22 -42.47 -64.91
CA GLN A 680 68.18 -41.43 -64.96
C GLN A 680 68.71 -40.21 -65.75
N THR A 681 67.96 -39.77 -66.75
CA THR A 681 68.13 -38.45 -67.39
C THR A 681 67.53 -37.37 -66.49
N GLU A 682 68.38 -36.59 -65.81
CA GLU A 682 67.97 -35.42 -65.00
C GLU A 682 67.36 -34.31 -65.89
N GLN A 683 66.15 -33.86 -65.57
CA GLN A 683 65.55 -32.62 -66.07
C GLN A 683 65.92 -31.45 -65.13
N ASN A 684 66.52 -30.38 -65.67
CA ASN A 684 66.88 -29.19 -64.90
C ASN A 684 65.80 -28.11 -65.01
N TRP A 685 65.44 -27.47 -63.91
CA TRP A 685 64.48 -26.36 -63.83
C TRP A 685 65.00 -25.25 -62.91
N ILE A 686 64.45 -24.04 -63.04
CA ILE A 686 64.71 -22.89 -62.16
C ILE A 686 63.39 -22.24 -61.79
N ALA A 687 63.20 -21.94 -60.50
CA ALA A 687 62.11 -21.11 -60.00
C ALA A 687 62.61 -19.83 -59.32
N LEU A 688 61.84 -18.76 -59.45
CA LEU A 688 62.03 -17.48 -58.78
C LEU A 688 60.88 -17.28 -57.78
N HIS A 689 61.21 -16.67 -56.65
CA HIS A 689 60.24 -16.23 -55.65
C HIS A 689 60.69 -14.88 -55.10
N TYR A 690 59.91 -13.83 -55.39
CA TYR A 690 60.20 -12.47 -54.99
C TYR A 690 59.14 -11.99 -54.01
N LEU A 691 59.56 -11.78 -52.77
CA LEU A 691 58.71 -11.45 -51.64
C LEU A 691 59.05 -10.03 -51.15
N GLU A 692 58.09 -9.39 -50.49
CA GLU A 692 58.32 -8.17 -49.73
C GLU A 692 59.26 -8.42 -48.53
N SER A 693 59.74 -7.35 -47.89
CA SER A 693 60.73 -7.44 -46.81
C SER A 693 60.28 -8.26 -45.59
N ASP A 694 58.96 -8.46 -45.41
CA ASP A 694 58.39 -9.30 -44.36
C ASP A 694 58.29 -10.79 -44.72
N GLY A 695 58.58 -11.15 -45.99
CA GLY A 695 58.58 -12.53 -46.48
C GLY A 695 57.20 -13.17 -46.67
N THR A 696 56.10 -12.43 -46.48
CA THR A 696 54.74 -13.01 -46.48
C THR A 696 53.93 -12.71 -47.73
N VAL A 697 54.23 -11.61 -48.41
CA VAL A 697 53.50 -11.18 -49.62
C VAL A 697 54.41 -11.24 -50.85
N GLY A 698 53.94 -11.89 -51.92
CA GLY A 698 54.63 -11.99 -53.20
C GLY A 698 54.48 -10.72 -54.03
N ILE A 699 55.58 -10.25 -54.62
CA ILE A 699 55.59 -9.06 -55.46
C ILE A 699 55.06 -9.42 -56.85
N SER A 700 53.75 -9.23 -57.04
CA SER A 700 53.05 -9.53 -58.28
C SER A 700 53.49 -8.65 -59.45
N GLY A 701 53.59 -9.24 -60.64
CA GLY A 701 53.75 -8.52 -61.91
C GLY A 701 55.11 -7.87 -62.15
N ALA A 702 56.09 -8.03 -61.25
CA ALA A 702 57.44 -7.51 -61.44
C ALA A 702 58.13 -8.20 -62.62
N GLU A 703 58.72 -7.40 -63.51
CA GLU A 703 59.56 -7.90 -64.60
C GLU A 703 60.93 -8.34 -64.06
N TYR A 704 61.40 -9.51 -64.50
CA TYR A 704 62.70 -10.04 -64.12
C TYR A 704 63.54 -10.47 -65.35
N GLU A 705 64.85 -10.49 -65.14
CA GLU A 705 65.84 -11.03 -66.07
C GLU A 705 66.81 -11.99 -65.34
N ILE A 706 66.95 -13.21 -65.83
CA ILE A 706 67.92 -14.22 -65.34
C ILE A 706 69.11 -14.25 -66.30
N HIS A 707 70.29 -13.89 -65.79
CA HIS A 707 71.53 -13.86 -66.56
C HIS A 707 72.40 -15.06 -66.20
N PHE A 708 72.70 -15.92 -67.17
CA PHE A 708 73.63 -17.04 -67.01
C PHE A 708 75.07 -16.63 -67.35
N GLU A 709 76.07 -17.35 -66.82
CA GLU A 709 77.49 -16.99 -66.93
C GLU A 709 78.03 -16.92 -68.39
N ALA A 710 77.37 -17.61 -69.34
CA ALA A 710 77.58 -17.52 -70.80
C ALA A 710 76.39 -18.14 -71.57
N GLY A 711 75.18 -17.62 -71.36
CA GLY A 711 73.94 -18.17 -71.93
C GLY A 711 72.88 -17.11 -72.25
N PRO A 712 71.75 -17.50 -72.86
CA PRO A 712 70.66 -16.59 -73.17
C PRO A 712 70.05 -16.00 -71.89
N VAL A 713 69.63 -14.74 -71.92
CA VAL A 713 68.92 -14.11 -70.80
C VAL A 713 67.46 -14.55 -70.85
N LEU A 714 66.95 -15.11 -69.75
CA LEU A 714 65.52 -15.43 -69.61
C LEU A 714 64.80 -14.22 -69.00
N THR A 715 63.74 -13.76 -69.65
CA THR A 715 62.94 -12.61 -69.18
C THR A 715 61.49 -13.01 -68.98
N GLY A 716 60.83 -12.49 -67.95
CA GLY A 716 59.41 -12.74 -67.70
C GLY A 716 58.80 -11.78 -66.69
N LYS A 717 57.52 -11.97 -66.40
CA LYS A 717 56.80 -11.31 -65.29
C LYS A 717 56.45 -12.34 -64.24
N LEU A 718 56.52 -11.96 -62.97
CA LEU A 718 56.07 -12.79 -61.87
C LEU A 718 54.54 -12.88 -61.85
N ASP A 719 54.02 -14.02 -61.39
CA ASP A 719 52.60 -14.26 -61.18
C ASP A 719 52.05 -13.45 -59.97
N GLU A 720 50.75 -13.61 -59.68
CA GLU A 720 50.05 -12.94 -58.59
C GLU A 720 50.63 -13.23 -57.19
N HIS A 721 51.49 -14.25 -57.07
CA HIS A 721 52.15 -14.66 -55.84
C HIS A 721 53.67 -14.39 -55.86
N GLY A 722 54.17 -13.58 -56.79
CA GLY A 722 55.58 -13.23 -56.89
C GLY A 722 56.47 -14.39 -57.35
N LYS A 723 55.94 -15.38 -58.06
CA LYS A 723 56.67 -16.57 -58.52
C LYS A 723 56.83 -16.63 -60.03
N ALA A 724 57.86 -17.35 -60.47
CA ALA A 724 58.00 -17.79 -61.85
C ALA A 724 58.78 -19.12 -61.93
N HIS A 725 58.46 -19.97 -62.91
CA HIS A 725 59.07 -21.29 -63.08
C HIS A 725 59.46 -21.53 -64.55
N HIS A 726 60.66 -22.07 -64.77
CA HIS A 726 61.17 -22.45 -66.09
C HIS A 726 61.70 -23.89 -66.06
N ASP A 727 61.15 -24.75 -66.91
CA ASP A 727 61.61 -26.13 -67.13
C ASP A 727 62.62 -26.22 -68.29
N ASN A 728 63.44 -27.27 -68.30
CA ASN A 728 64.47 -27.55 -69.31
C ASN A 728 65.52 -26.44 -69.47
N VAL A 729 65.92 -25.83 -68.36
CA VAL A 729 66.95 -24.78 -68.35
C VAL A 729 68.33 -25.40 -68.53
N GLU A 730 69.17 -24.81 -69.38
CA GLU A 730 70.55 -25.25 -69.56
C GLU A 730 71.29 -25.30 -68.21
N ARG A 731 72.10 -26.33 -67.98
CA ARG A 731 72.87 -26.53 -66.73
C ARG A 731 74.06 -25.56 -66.64
N LYS A 732 73.77 -24.26 -66.61
CA LYS A 732 74.72 -23.15 -66.46
C LYS A 732 74.44 -22.40 -65.16
N ARG A 733 75.48 -21.87 -64.53
CA ARG A 733 75.34 -21.11 -63.28
C ARG A 733 74.64 -19.78 -63.56
N VAL A 734 73.62 -19.46 -62.76
CA VAL A 734 73.00 -18.14 -62.76
C VAL A 734 74.02 -17.16 -62.17
N LYS A 735 74.39 -16.14 -62.96
CA LYS A 735 75.33 -15.10 -62.57
C LYS A 735 74.65 -14.01 -61.75
N LYS A 736 73.41 -13.64 -62.12
CA LYS A 736 72.56 -12.69 -61.39
C LYS A 736 71.12 -12.78 -61.87
N VAL A 737 70.19 -12.44 -60.98
CA VAL A 737 68.79 -12.16 -61.30
C VAL A 737 68.55 -10.67 -61.05
N ILE A 738 67.95 -9.98 -62.00
CA ILE A 738 67.62 -8.55 -61.88
C ILE A 738 66.11 -8.40 -61.93
N TYR A 739 65.54 -7.80 -60.90
CA TYR A 739 64.14 -7.35 -60.88
C TYR A 739 64.10 -5.87 -61.26
N LYS A 740 63.23 -5.49 -62.20
CA LYS A 740 63.07 -4.08 -62.56
C LYS A 740 62.28 -3.34 -61.46
N PRO A 741 62.68 -2.11 -61.07
CA PRO A 741 61.99 -1.35 -60.04
C PRO A 741 60.56 -1.02 -60.47
N ARG A 742 59.60 -1.27 -59.57
CA ARG A 742 58.18 -0.95 -59.75
C ARG A 742 57.97 0.57 -59.59
N ALA A 743 57.04 1.14 -60.35
CA ALA A 743 56.55 2.48 -60.07
C ALA A 743 55.81 2.47 -58.71
N PRO A 744 56.13 3.37 -57.75
CA PRO A 744 55.48 3.37 -56.45
C PRO A 744 53.97 3.60 -56.59
N ASP A 745 53.17 2.80 -55.89
CA ASP A 745 51.72 2.98 -55.83
C ASP A 745 51.40 4.30 -55.07
N PRO A 746 50.35 5.04 -55.48
CA PRO A 746 49.95 6.27 -54.80
C PRO A 746 49.49 6.01 -53.36
N GLU A 747 50.05 6.78 -52.42
CA GLU A 747 49.79 6.69 -50.98
C GLU A 747 48.31 6.93 -50.66
N LYS A 748 47.63 5.93 -50.06
CA LYS A 748 46.25 6.07 -49.57
C LYS A 748 46.27 6.59 -48.13
N PRO A 749 45.54 7.67 -47.79
CA PRO A 749 45.47 8.16 -46.41
C PRO A 749 44.75 7.15 -45.51
N THR A 750 45.33 6.89 -44.34
CA THR A 750 44.75 6.06 -43.28
C THR A 750 43.45 6.66 -42.73
N ALA A 751 42.48 5.79 -42.43
CA ALA A 751 41.17 6.16 -41.88
C ALA A 751 41.28 6.79 -40.47
N PRO A 752 40.33 7.67 -40.07
CA PRO A 752 40.34 8.33 -38.76
C PRO A 752 40.21 7.35 -37.59
N LEU A 753 40.81 7.72 -36.45
CA LEU A 753 40.92 6.94 -35.20
C LEU A 753 39.57 6.47 -34.59
N GLU A 754 38.44 7.02 -35.06
CA GLU A 754 37.11 6.73 -34.53
C GLU A 754 36.61 5.33 -34.90
N ASP A 755 37.07 4.76 -36.03
CA ASP A 755 36.64 3.43 -36.51
C ASP A 755 37.43 2.25 -35.89
N LEU A 756 38.41 2.51 -35.01
CA LEU A 756 39.26 1.48 -34.38
C LEU A 756 38.89 1.14 -32.93
N MET A 757 37.89 1.81 -32.34
CA MET A 757 37.54 1.62 -30.91
C MET A 757 36.28 0.80 -30.62
N ASN A 758 35.62 0.20 -31.62
CA ASN A 758 34.53 -0.77 -31.38
C ASN A 758 34.74 -2.02 -32.24
N GLY A 759 35.50 -2.97 -31.68
CA GLY A 759 35.69 -4.33 -32.17
C GLY A 759 36.18 -5.21 -31.05
#